data_AF-A0A4Y7PZK8-F1
#
_entry.id   AF-A0A4Y7PZK8-F1
#
_cell.length_a   1.000
_cell.length_b   1.000
_cell.length_c   1.000
_cell.angle_alpha   90.00
_cell.angle_beta   90.00
_cell.angle_gamma   90.00
#
_symmetry.space_group_name_H-M   'P 1'
#
loop_
_entity.id
_entity.type
_entity.pdbx_description
1 polymer ?
#
loop_
_entity_poly.entity_id
_entity_poly.type
_entity_poly.pdbx_seq_one_letter_code
_entity_poly.pdbx_strand_id
1 'polypeptide(L)'
;MAPVAEIPQTTEAHVPATATGALKTPRVGATLASHPLDPLSPDEIAAVSLAIRKYVAKETTIKAVKFITSSIIPPPKKDVLAILGIPSEPGKAPGVPKEYSRRGEVDFIDLVTGDAHNVNLTFKGSEWIIDTIEQLPEGTQPQISVEELIAAEQAIRDDPRVQALAKDVGILPEQIHADGWSIGYDDRFPKSVRVQQGLLFARFSKHDNLYAHPMDFIPVLDSNSMKVIHVDFPPHRDASSKLSTESTAPPPISEDPVTASKRDRIAPPKEAFDFLPDLIAQKEGESYKIRNDIKPLHVVQPEGVSFKIKGHELEWQKWKMHIAFSHREGIAISTITYNDNGEVRPIFYRLSLAEMVVPYAAPEFPHPRKFAFDAGEYGMGTMANDLTLGCDCLGQIHYLPGAFIGHDGSAIQIKNAICIHEEDAGLLWKHTDYRPGGRSQAARSRRLVVSMCCTLANYEYIWNYFFYQDGSIEFEIRLTGILQVYVKNPTEPNPFGTTVAPQINAHYHQHLFSLRVDPMVDGLNNSVIESDVIPLPNAPTGSVENFAGNAFIVQEKTLKVANEGARDFDYELDRRWRIVNPARTHYSSGAAPGYVIGMKGGATKLLARPDGWAARRAAFATKTLWVLPDKEGPNGGKVWPAGKYVPQTREEPEDSVGGWSRGAENIENDDILLFLTIGTTHIPRPEDWPVMPVDHLRVTFKPQSFFKMNPSLDVPTAKDPHSKAAFDDGVHDQHQNGANGGTCCGN
;
A
#
# COMPACT_ATOMS: atom_id res chain seq x y z
N MET A 1 23.77 25.59 -19.45
CA MET A 1 24.00 24.13 -19.41
C MET A 1 24.95 23.86 -18.26
N ALA A 2 24.41 23.52 -17.08
CA ALA A 2 25.21 22.90 -16.03
C ALA A 2 25.39 21.42 -16.40
N PRO A 3 26.56 20.81 -16.16
CA PRO A 3 26.75 19.40 -16.47
C PRO A 3 25.84 18.58 -15.56
N VAL A 4 24.98 17.76 -16.18
CA VAL A 4 24.25 16.70 -15.50
C VAL A 4 25.31 15.79 -14.88
N ALA A 5 25.30 15.66 -13.55
CA ALA A 5 26.19 14.75 -12.87
C ALA A 5 25.88 13.32 -13.35
N GLU A 6 26.86 12.66 -13.96
CA GLU A 6 26.78 11.24 -14.26
C GLU A 6 26.56 10.47 -12.95
N ILE A 7 25.36 9.91 -12.80
CA ILE A 7 25.06 8.92 -11.76
C ILE A 7 25.93 7.70 -12.09
N PRO A 8 26.72 7.16 -11.14
CA PRO A 8 27.49 5.97 -11.40
C PRO A 8 26.52 4.82 -11.69
N GLN A 9 26.47 4.36 -12.94
CA GLN A 9 25.86 3.08 -13.28
C GLN A 9 26.64 1.99 -12.55
N THR A 10 26.10 1.50 -11.43
CA THR A 10 26.57 0.26 -10.84
C THR A 10 26.30 -0.86 -11.84
N THR A 11 27.36 -1.43 -12.39
CA THR A 11 27.40 -2.44 -13.45
C THR A 11 26.89 -3.82 -13.01
N GLU A 12 25.98 -3.91 -12.04
CA GLU A 12 25.37 -5.17 -11.61
C GLU A 12 24.01 -5.31 -12.30
N ALA A 13 23.94 -6.14 -13.34
CA ALA A 13 22.81 -6.32 -14.26
C ALA A 13 21.49 -6.83 -13.63
N HIS A 14 21.42 -6.92 -12.29
CA HIS A 14 20.33 -7.56 -11.55
C HIS A 14 19.78 -6.69 -10.42
N VAL A 15 20.30 -5.47 -10.21
CA VAL A 15 19.81 -4.59 -9.15
C VAL A 15 18.67 -3.70 -9.69
N PRO A 16 17.55 -3.53 -8.97
CA PRO A 16 16.47 -2.63 -9.39
C PRO A 16 16.97 -1.19 -9.60
N ALA A 17 16.40 -0.48 -10.58
CA ALA A 17 16.77 0.91 -10.86
C ALA A 17 16.49 1.87 -9.70
N THR A 18 15.60 1.50 -8.77
CA THR A 18 15.29 2.24 -7.55
C THR A 18 16.31 2.01 -6.43
N ALA A 19 17.19 1.02 -6.56
CA ALA A 19 18.21 0.77 -5.56
C ALA A 19 19.32 1.82 -5.64
N THR A 20 19.82 2.18 -4.47
CA THR A 20 20.87 3.20 -4.28
C THR A 20 22.22 2.59 -3.87
N GLY A 21 22.25 1.26 -3.69
CA GLY A 21 23.41 0.48 -3.32
C GLY A 21 23.05 -0.96 -2.98
N ALA A 22 24.08 -1.81 -2.89
CA ALA A 22 23.97 -3.19 -2.41
C ALA A 22 25.15 -3.50 -1.48
N LEU A 23 24.88 -4.16 -0.35
CA LEU A 23 25.89 -4.57 0.63
C LEU A 23 25.99 -6.10 0.68
N LYS A 24 27.10 -6.65 0.16
CA LYS A 24 27.32 -8.11 0.09
C LYS A 24 27.81 -8.76 1.38
N THR A 25 28.56 -8.01 2.19
CA THR A 25 29.16 -8.52 3.42
C THR A 25 28.90 -7.56 4.57
N PRO A 26 28.59 -8.06 5.78
CA PRO A 26 28.37 -7.20 6.94
C PRO A 26 29.65 -6.44 7.27
N ARG A 27 29.51 -5.15 7.64
CA ARG A 27 30.64 -4.30 8.04
C ARG A 27 31.11 -4.69 9.44
N VAL A 28 32.43 -4.71 9.63
CA VAL A 28 33.04 -5.03 10.94
C VAL A 28 32.66 -3.95 11.96
N GLY A 29 32.11 -4.37 13.10
CA GLY A 29 31.71 -3.46 14.18
C GLY A 29 30.37 -2.75 13.95
N ALA A 30 29.55 -3.19 12.98
CA ALA A 30 28.19 -2.70 12.83
C ALA A 30 27.39 -2.92 14.11
N THR A 31 26.71 -1.88 14.59
CA THR A 31 25.84 -1.96 15.77
C THR A 31 24.49 -2.51 15.38
N LEU A 32 23.93 -3.38 16.22
CA LEU A 32 22.53 -3.78 16.09
C LEU A 32 21.61 -2.59 16.22
N ALA A 33 20.40 -2.75 15.69
CA ALA A 33 19.35 -1.78 15.90
C ALA A 33 19.02 -1.63 17.40
N SER A 34 18.78 -0.39 17.81
CA SER A 34 18.57 -0.05 19.22
C SER A 34 17.13 -0.22 19.66
N HIS A 35 16.16 -0.06 18.74
CA HIS A 35 14.74 -0.18 19.08
C HIS A 35 14.22 -1.58 18.71
N PRO A 36 13.36 -2.22 19.52
CA PRO A 36 12.92 -3.60 19.30
C PRO A 36 12.20 -3.84 17.96
N LEU A 37 11.59 -2.80 17.41
CA LEU A 37 10.84 -2.83 16.15
C LEU A 37 11.63 -2.29 14.94
N ASP A 38 12.88 -1.90 15.12
CA ASP A 38 13.68 -1.43 13.99
C ASP A 38 13.81 -2.52 12.91
N PRO A 39 13.70 -2.17 11.62
CA PRO A 39 13.87 -3.12 10.53
C PRO A 39 15.25 -3.77 10.58
N LEU A 40 15.42 -4.92 9.92
CA LEU A 40 16.75 -5.49 9.73
C LEU A 40 17.61 -4.47 8.96
N SER A 41 18.72 -4.05 9.58
CA SER A 41 19.67 -3.18 8.91
C SER A 41 20.35 -3.91 7.74
N PRO A 42 20.95 -3.19 6.79
CA PRO A 42 21.68 -3.83 5.70
C PRO A 42 22.81 -4.77 6.17
N ASP A 43 23.49 -4.45 7.27
CA ASP A 43 24.50 -5.33 7.86
C ASP A 43 23.88 -6.59 8.43
N GLU A 44 22.70 -6.48 9.06
CA GLU A 44 21.97 -7.65 9.56
C GLU A 44 21.49 -8.54 8.42
N ILE A 45 20.95 -7.97 7.33
CA ILE A 45 20.54 -8.73 6.13
C ILE A 45 21.73 -9.51 5.55
N ALA A 46 22.88 -8.87 5.39
CA ALA A 46 24.08 -9.56 4.91
C ALA A 46 24.57 -10.64 5.90
N ALA A 47 24.45 -10.40 7.21
CA ALA A 47 24.86 -11.34 8.25
C ALA A 47 23.92 -12.56 8.36
N VAL A 48 22.60 -12.39 8.27
CA VAL A 48 21.64 -13.52 8.26
C VAL A 48 21.86 -14.39 7.03
N SER A 49 22.07 -13.79 5.85
CA SER A 49 22.37 -14.52 4.62
C SER A 49 23.66 -15.34 4.75
N LEU A 50 24.70 -14.77 5.35
CA LEU A 50 25.95 -15.48 5.62
C LEU A 50 25.75 -16.65 6.59
N ALA A 51 24.96 -16.47 7.65
CA ALA A 51 24.64 -17.53 8.60
C ALA A 51 23.90 -18.69 7.91
N ILE A 52 22.91 -18.39 7.06
CA ILE A 52 22.15 -19.38 6.30
C ILE A 52 23.07 -20.14 5.34
N ARG A 53 23.92 -19.44 4.56
CA ARG A 53 24.86 -20.09 3.63
C ARG A 53 25.80 -21.06 4.37
N LYS A 54 26.35 -20.65 5.52
CA LYS A 54 27.22 -21.50 6.34
C LYS A 54 26.48 -22.74 6.86
N TYR A 55 25.27 -22.54 7.37
CA TYR A 55 24.45 -23.64 7.88
C TYR A 55 24.07 -24.62 6.77
N VAL A 56 23.55 -24.13 5.65
CA VAL A 56 23.18 -24.96 4.49
C VAL A 56 24.36 -25.76 3.97
N ALA A 57 25.53 -25.13 3.82
CA ALA A 57 26.72 -25.82 3.32
C ALA A 57 27.22 -26.95 4.25
N LYS A 58 26.95 -26.85 5.55
CA LYS A 58 27.45 -27.78 6.58
C LYS A 58 26.43 -28.85 6.97
N GLU A 59 25.16 -28.47 7.08
CA GLU A 59 24.13 -29.27 7.77
C GLU A 59 23.01 -29.77 6.83
N THR A 60 22.98 -29.37 5.56
CA THR A 60 21.90 -29.75 4.63
C THR A 60 22.41 -30.26 3.27
N THR A 61 21.49 -30.80 2.46
CA THR A 61 21.79 -31.26 1.09
C THR A 61 21.58 -30.18 0.02
N ILE A 62 21.02 -29.02 0.40
CA ILE A 62 20.68 -27.91 -0.49
C ILE A 62 21.95 -27.38 -1.16
N LYS A 63 21.92 -27.23 -2.50
CA LYS A 63 23.12 -26.85 -3.27
C LYS A 63 23.08 -25.45 -3.84
N ALA A 64 21.90 -24.88 -4.06
CA ALA A 64 21.75 -23.58 -4.69
C ALA A 64 20.66 -22.77 -3.99
N VAL A 65 21.07 -21.84 -3.13
CA VAL A 65 20.17 -20.96 -2.38
C VAL A 65 19.90 -19.70 -3.20
N LYS A 66 18.64 -19.45 -3.54
CA LYS A 66 18.11 -18.17 -4.04
C LYS A 66 17.29 -17.52 -2.93
N PHE A 67 17.82 -16.49 -2.29
CA PHE A 67 17.08 -15.73 -1.27
C PHE A 67 15.94 -14.92 -1.91
N ILE A 68 14.81 -14.77 -1.21
CA ILE A 68 13.63 -14.05 -1.72
C ILE A 68 13.19 -12.95 -0.76
N THR A 69 13.01 -13.25 0.53
CA THR A 69 12.49 -12.28 1.51
C THR A 69 13.32 -12.30 2.78
N SER A 70 13.30 -11.18 3.50
CA SER A 70 13.84 -11.08 4.86
C SER A 70 13.02 -10.10 5.69
N SER A 71 12.70 -10.46 6.93
CA SER A 71 11.97 -9.61 7.89
C SER A 71 12.46 -9.82 9.31
N ILE A 72 12.21 -8.84 10.17
CA ILE A 72 12.31 -9.00 11.61
C ILE A 72 11.12 -9.85 12.11
N ILE A 73 11.39 -10.74 13.07
CA ILE A 73 10.34 -11.31 13.92
C ILE A 73 10.27 -10.42 15.16
N PRO A 74 9.21 -9.60 15.34
CA PRO A 74 9.14 -8.66 16.45
C PRO A 74 9.02 -9.41 17.78
N PRO A 75 9.52 -8.85 18.89
CA PRO A 75 9.21 -9.36 20.22
C PRO A 75 7.69 -9.26 20.50
N PRO A 76 7.17 -10.03 21.48
CA PRO A 76 5.77 -9.95 21.86
C PRO A 76 5.33 -8.53 22.17
N LYS A 77 4.15 -8.12 21.70
CA LYS A 77 3.57 -6.77 21.83
C LYS A 77 3.72 -6.22 23.25
N LYS A 78 3.33 -7.00 24.26
CA LYS A 78 3.39 -6.58 25.68
C LYS A 78 4.80 -6.31 26.17
N ASP A 79 5.79 -7.05 25.68
CA ASP A 79 7.19 -6.85 26.04
C ASP A 79 7.74 -5.59 25.37
N VAL A 80 7.37 -5.32 24.12
CA VAL A 80 7.69 -4.06 23.43
C VAL A 80 7.12 -2.86 24.19
N LEU A 81 5.84 -2.89 24.55
CA LEU A 81 5.20 -1.81 25.32
C LEU A 81 5.91 -1.57 26.66
N ALA A 82 6.28 -2.65 27.36
CA ALA A 82 7.02 -2.55 28.62
C ALA A 82 8.40 -1.90 28.43
N ILE A 83 9.17 -2.31 27.41
CA ILE A 83 10.48 -1.74 27.07
C ILE A 83 10.37 -0.24 26.77
N LEU A 84 9.31 0.18 26.06
CA LEU A 84 9.09 1.57 25.68
C LEU A 84 8.42 2.41 26.77
N GLY A 85 8.04 1.80 27.90
CA GLY A 85 7.35 2.50 28.98
C GLY A 85 5.93 2.94 28.58
N ILE A 86 5.26 2.21 27.70
CA ILE A 86 3.88 2.48 27.28
C ILE A 86 2.94 1.61 28.13
N PRO A 87 1.92 2.19 28.80
CA PRO A 87 0.99 1.42 29.61
C PRO A 87 0.07 0.57 28.74
N SER A 88 -0.11 -0.71 29.10
CA SER A 88 -1.05 -1.63 28.42
C SER A 88 -2.49 -1.48 28.92
N GLU A 89 -2.69 -0.77 30.03
CA GLU A 89 -3.99 -0.54 30.66
C GLU A 89 -4.16 0.94 31.04
N PRO A 90 -5.38 1.48 30.96
CA PRO A 90 -5.60 2.88 31.25
C PRO A 90 -5.27 3.24 32.71
N GLY A 91 -4.41 4.24 32.90
CA GLY A 91 -4.05 4.78 34.21
C GLY A 91 -3.16 3.88 35.06
N LYS A 92 -2.60 2.81 34.47
CA LYS A 92 -1.61 1.94 35.11
C LYS A 92 -0.20 2.36 34.72
N ALA A 93 0.77 1.97 35.54
CA ALA A 93 2.18 2.07 35.15
C ALA A 93 2.50 1.07 34.02
N PRO A 94 3.51 1.35 33.19
CA PRO A 94 3.99 0.38 32.21
C PRO A 94 4.43 -0.94 32.85
N GLY A 95 4.38 -2.02 32.07
CA GLY A 95 4.89 -3.32 32.49
C GLY A 95 6.40 -3.29 32.77
N VAL A 96 6.90 -4.31 33.46
CA VAL A 96 8.34 -4.46 33.71
C VAL A 96 9.04 -4.85 32.40
N PRO A 97 10.03 -4.07 31.91
CA PRO A 97 10.79 -4.43 30.71
C PRO A 97 11.43 -5.81 30.86
N LYS A 98 11.27 -6.64 29.82
CA LYS A 98 11.98 -7.93 29.72
C LYS A 98 13.10 -7.81 28.72
N GLU A 99 14.16 -8.57 28.94
CA GLU A 99 15.18 -8.79 27.93
C GLU A 99 14.57 -9.53 26.74
N TYR A 100 14.92 -9.11 25.53
CA TYR A 100 14.48 -9.73 24.29
C TYR A 100 15.69 -10.10 23.44
N SER A 101 15.54 -11.13 22.62
CA SER A 101 16.52 -11.46 21.59
C SER A 101 16.04 -10.92 20.25
N ARG A 102 16.95 -10.31 19.48
CA ARG A 102 16.65 -9.87 18.12
C ARG A 102 16.54 -11.08 17.20
N ARG A 103 15.42 -11.18 16.48
CA ARG A 103 15.07 -12.34 15.65
C ARG A 103 14.72 -11.91 14.24
N GLY A 104 14.96 -12.80 13.28
CA GLY A 104 14.67 -12.57 11.88
C GLY A 104 14.14 -13.83 11.21
N GLU A 105 13.40 -13.63 10.13
CA GLU A 105 12.94 -14.68 9.24
C GLU A 105 13.44 -14.42 7.81
N VAL A 106 13.72 -15.48 7.08
CA VAL A 106 14.18 -15.42 5.68
C VAL A 106 13.51 -16.54 4.88
N ASP A 107 12.95 -16.20 3.72
CA ASP A 107 12.51 -17.19 2.74
C ASP A 107 13.53 -17.33 1.60
N PHE A 108 13.83 -18.57 1.21
CA PHE A 108 14.67 -18.85 0.06
C PHE A 108 14.17 -20.07 -0.73
N ILE A 109 14.62 -20.21 -1.97
CA ILE A 109 14.32 -21.34 -2.86
C ILE A 109 15.59 -22.17 -3.07
N ASP A 110 15.52 -23.49 -2.93
CA ASP A 110 16.54 -24.39 -3.49
C ASP A 110 16.33 -24.45 -5.00
N LEU A 111 17.20 -23.79 -5.76
CA LEU A 111 17.10 -23.73 -7.22
C LEU A 111 17.24 -25.09 -7.90
N VAL A 112 17.80 -26.10 -7.24
CA VAL A 112 17.94 -27.44 -7.81
C VAL A 112 16.61 -28.19 -7.79
N THR A 113 15.87 -28.13 -6.68
CA THR A 113 14.61 -28.87 -6.52
C THR A 113 13.38 -28.01 -6.82
N GLY A 114 13.49 -26.70 -6.68
CA GLY A 114 12.37 -25.74 -6.74
C GLY A 114 11.65 -25.56 -5.40
N ASP A 115 12.09 -26.24 -4.34
CA ASP A 115 11.44 -26.18 -3.02
C ASP A 115 11.74 -24.87 -2.29
N ALA A 116 10.70 -24.25 -1.76
CA ALA A 116 10.81 -23.07 -0.91
C ALA A 116 11.06 -23.47 0.55
N HIS A 117 11.83 -22.65 1.26
CA HIS A 117 12.19 -22.85 2.66
C HIS A 117 11.99 -21.55 3.44
N ASN A 118 11.55 -21.68 4.69
CA ASN A 118 11.54 -20.59 5.67
C ASN A 118 12.59 -20.87 6.75
N VAL A 119 13.32 -19.84 7.13
CA VAL A 119 14.37 -19.91 8.14
C VAL A 119 14.11 -18.89 9.23
N ASN A 120 14.11 -19.32 10.49
CA ASN A 120 14.08 -18.42 11.64
C ASN A 120 15.47 -18.38 12.29
N LEU A 121 15.89 -17.17 12.67
CA LEU A 121 17.20 -16.92 13.25
C LEU A 121 17.08 -16.03 14.49
N THR A 122 18.00 -16.23 15.43
CA THR A 122 18.17 -15.37 16.60
C THR A 122 19.60 -14.86 16.67
N PHE A 123 19.76 -13.56 16.95
CA PHE A 123 21.06 -12.96 17.21
C PHE A 123 21.54 -13.28 18.64
N LYS A 124 22.70 -13.95 18.79
CA LYS A 124 23.28 -14.34 20.08
C LYS A 124 24.80 -14.12 20.09
N GLY A 125 25.33 -13.51 21.15
CA GLY A 125 26.76 -13.37 21.45
C GLY A 125 27.55 -12.41 20.54
N SER A 126 27.37 -12.50 19.22
CA SER A 126 27.81 -11.55 18.18
C SER A 126 27.40 -12.03 16.76
N GLU A 127 26.62 -13.10 16.66
CA GLU A 127 26.30 -13.77 15.42
C GLU A 127 24.83 -14.16 15.33
N TRP A 128 24.34 -14.31 14.10
CA TRP A 128 23.02 -14.86 13.82
C TRP A 128 23.08 -16.37 13.81
N ILE A 129 22.23 -17.02 14.62
CA ILE A 129 22.16 -18.47 14.77
C ILE A 129 20.84 -18.96 14.21
N ILE A 130 20.88 -20.02 13.40
CA ILE A 130 19.68 -20.67 12.86
C ILE A 130 18.92 -21.35 14.00
N ASP A 131 17.67 -20.98 14.21
CA ASP A 131 16.76 -21.66 15.12
C ASP A 131 16.06 -22.82 14.41
N THR A 132 15.51 -22.55 13.21
CA THR A 132 14.80 -23.53 12.39
C THR A 132 15.06 -23.28 10.91
N ILE A 133 15.10 -24.36 10.13
CA ILE A 133 14.98 -24.35 8.67
C ILE A 133 13.88 -25.35 8.30
N GLU A 134 12.82 -24.84 7.69
CA GLU A 134 11.63 -25.61 7.35
C GLU A 134 11.42 -25.58 5.83
N GLN A 135 11.32 -26.76 5.21
CA GLN A 135 10.84 -26.87 3.84
C GLN A 135 9.33 -26.62 3.83
N LEU A 136 8.90 -25.66 3.01
CA LEU A 136 7.49 -25.31 2.88
C LEU A 136 6.73 -26.41 2.08
N PRO A 137 5.41 -26.54 2.27
CA PRO A 137 4.60 -27.50 1.52
C PRO A 137 4.74 -27.34 0.00
N GLU A 138 4.68 -28.45 -0.73
CA GLU A 138 4.80 -28.46 -2.20
C GLU A 138 3.85 -27.43 -2.84
N GLY A 139 4.42 -26.58 -3.71
CA GLY A 139 3.69 -25.55 -4.43
C GLY A 139 3.44 -24.26 -3.64
N THR A 140 4.02 -24.14 -2.44
CA THR A 140 4.11 -22.85 -1.74
C THR A 140 5.20 -22.01 -2.40
N GLN A 141 4.83 -20.83 -2.88
CA GLN A 141 5.71 -19.95 -3.63
C GLN A 141 5.88 -18.61 -2.87
N PRO A 142 7.10 -18.26 -2.44
CA PRO A 142 7.42 -16.92 -1.94
C PRO A 142 7.22 -15.84 -3.03
N GLN A 143 7.23 -14.57 -2.65
CA GLN A 143 7.08 -13.42 -3.55
C GLN A 143 7.96 -13.51 -4.81
N ILE A 144 7.44 -13.04 -5.95
CA ILE A 144 8.19 -12.83 -7.19
C ILE A 144 9.06 -11.58 -7.02
N SER A 145 10.36 -11.79 -7.02
CA SER A 145 11.35 -10.73 -6.79
C SER A 145 11.61 -9.89 -8.05
N VAL A 146 12.11 -8.66 -7.88
CA VAL A 146 12.46 -7.78 -9.01
C VAL A 146 13.54 -8.39 -9.92
N GLU A 147 14.50 -9.10 -9.34
CA GLU A 147 15.51 -9.86 -10.07
C GLU A 147 14.89 -10.92 -11.00
N GLU A 148 13.81 -11.59 -10.56
CA GLU A 148 13.07 -12.54 -11.41
C GLU A 148 12.31 -11.84 -12.53
N LEU A 149 11.75 -10.65 -12.28
CA LEU A 149 11.03 -9.85 -13.28
C LEU A 149 11.98 -9.36 -14.39
N ILE A 150 13.15 -8.84 -14.01
CA ILE A 150 14.19 -8.38 -14.96
C ILE A 150 14.68 -9.57 -15.81
N ALA A 151 14.95 -10.71 -15.16
CA ALA A 151 15.39 -11.91 -15.87
C ALA A 151 14.30 -12.48 -16.80
N ALA A 152 13.03 -12.38 -16.41
CA ALA A 152 11.90 -12.84 -17.21
C ALA A 152 11.78 -12.08 -18.54
N GLU A 153 11.91 -10.73 -18.52
CA GLU A 153 11.89 -9.95 -19.77
C GLU A 153 12.98 -10.43 -20.73
N GLN A 154 14.21 -10.61 -20.23
CA GLN A 154 15.33 -11.06 -21.06
C GLN A 154 15.09 -12.46 -21.62
N ALA A 155 14.61 -13.40 -20.79
CA ALA A 155 14.29 -14.76 -21.22
C ALA A 155 13.18 -14.80 -22.28
N ILE A 156 12.17 -13.93 -22.16
CA ILE A 156 11.10 -13.79 -23.15
C ILE A 156 11.65 -13.23 -24.46
N ARG A 157 12.46 -12.17 -24.39
CA ARG A 157 13.10 -11.54 -25.56
C ARG A 157 13.96 -12.52 -26.35
N ASP A 158 14.65 -13.43 -25.65
CA ASP A 158 15.56 -14.41 -26.25
C ASP A 158 14.87 -15.69 -26.74
N ASP A 159 13.59 -15.92 -26.42
CA ASP A 159 12.88 -17.14 -26.84
C ASP A 159 12.57 -17.13 -28.35
N PRO A 160 13.03 -18.15 -29.12
CA PRO A 160 12.84 -18.17 -30.57
C PRO A 160 11.38 -18.20 -31.03
N ARG A 161 10.46 -18.75 -30.23
CA ARG A 161 9.02 -18.78 -30.57
C ARG A 161 8.42 -17.40 -30.39
N VAL A 162 8.77 -16.71 -29.31
CA VAL A 162 8.36 -15.31 -29.06
C VAL A 162 8.87 -14.41 -30.18
N GLN A 163 10.14 -14.53 -30.57
CA GLN A 163 10.70 -13.76 -31.69
C GLN A 163 10.00 -14.04 -33.02
N ALA A 164 9.66 -15.30 -33.30
CA ALA A 164 8.90 -15.66 -34.51
C ALA A 164 7.50 -15.02 -34.51
N LEU A 165 6.77 -15.10 -33.40
CA LEU A 165 5.44 -14.52 -33.25
C LEU A 165 5.46 -12.97 -33.31
N ALA A 166 6.50 -12.34 -32.76
CA ALA A 166 6.70 -10.89 -32.85
C ALA A 166 7.01 -10.45 -34.29
N LYS A 167 7.82 -11.23 -35.01
CA LYS A 167 8.14 -10.96 -36.42
C LYS A 167 6.91 -10.99 -37.32
N ASP A 168 5.94 -11.86 -37.05
CA ASP A 168 4.68 -11.94 -37.81
C ASP A 168 3.87 -10.63 -37.79
N VAL A 169 4.05 -9.83 -36.73
CA VAL A 169 3.42 -8.51 -36.56
C VAL A 169 4.40 -7.34 -36.77
N GLY A 170 5.57 -7.63 -37.35
CA GLY A 170 6.54 -6.62 -37.76
C GLY A 170 7.44 -6.08 -36.65
N ILE A 171 7.59 -6.81 -35.54
CA ILE A 171 8.42 -6.42 -34.38
C ILE A 171 9.75 -7.18 -34.37
N LEU A 172 10.84 -6.44 -34.17
CA LEU A 172 12.20 -6.97 -34.08
C LEU A 172 12.49 -7.50 -32.66
N PRO A 173 13.38 -8.49 -32.49
CA PRO A 173 13.72 -9.03 -31.17
C PRO A 173 14.06 -7.98 -30.11
N GLU A 174 14.89 -6.99 -30.45
CA GLU A 174 15.32 -5.91 -29.55
C GLU A 174 14.19 -4.94 -29.15
N GLN A 175 13.07 -4.97 -29.87
CA GLN A 175 11.89 -4.16 -29.57
C GLN A 175 10.95 -4.84 -28.58
N ILE A 176 11.12 -6.14 -28.31
CA ILE A 176 10.27 -6.92 -27.40
C ILE A 176 10.62 -6.55 -25.95
N HIS A 177 9.61 -6.07 -25.24
CA HIS A 177 9.67 -5.74 -23.82
C HIS A 177 8.48 -6.36 -23.10
N ALA A 178 8.64 -6.61 -21.81
CA ALA A 178 7.64 -7.34 -21.04
C ALA A 178 7.57 -6.83 -19.61
N ASP A 179 6.35 -6.49 -19.18
CA ASP A 179 6.09 -6.42 -17.76
C ASP A 179 5.91 -7.85 -17.24
N GLY A 180 6.85 -8.29 -16.39
CA GLY A 180 6.75 -9.56 -15.68
C GLY A 180 5.65 -9.50 -14.62
N TRP A 181 4.80 -10.52 -14.58
CA TRP A 181 3.69 -10.64 -13.62
C TRP A 181 3.67 -12.04 -13.02
N SER A 182 3.27 -12.16 -11.76
CA SER A 182 2.80 -13.42 -11.20
C SER A 182 1.74 -14.01 -12.14
N ILE A 183 1.74 -15.33 -12.31
CA ILE A 183 0.68 -15.98 -13.09
C ILE A 183 -0.70 -15.80 -12.45
N GLY A 184 -0.76 -15.42 -11.16
CA GLY A 184 -1.98 -15.35 -10.37
C GLY A 184 -2.56 -16.73 -10.14
N TYR A 185 -3.40 -17.18 -11.08
CA TYR A 185 -3.98 -18.52 -11.11
C TYR A 185 -3.95 -19.09 -12.52
N ASP A 186 -3.40 -20.29 -12.66
CA ASP A 186 -3.56 -21.12 -13.86
C ASP A 186 -3.25 -22.58 -13.48
N ASP A 187 -4.28 -23.42 -13.42
CA ASP A 187 -4.16 -24.81 -12.99
C ASP A 187 -3.69 -25.76 -14.09
N ARG A 188 -3.52 -25.25 -15.33
CA ARG A 188 -2.88 -26.00 -16.42
C ARG A 188 -1.40 -26.26 -16.12
N PHE A 189 -0.77 -25.42 -15.28
CA PHE A 189 0.62 -25.61 -14.86
C PHE A 189 0.70 -26.33 -13.50
N PRO A 190 1.68 -27.24 -13.30
CA PRO A 190 1.88 -27.91 -12.02
C PRO A 190 2.18 -26.91 -10.90
N LYS A 191 1.70 -27.20 -9.69
CA LYS A 191 1.97 -26.34 -8.50
C LYS A 191 3.48 -26.25 -8.17
N SER A 192 4.23 -27.30 -8.48
CA SER A 192 5.67 -27.38 -8.25
C SER A 192 6.50 -26.48 -9.18
N VAL A 193 5.91 -25.97 -10.26
CA VAL A 193 6.58 -25.02 -11.15
C VAL A 193 6.26 -23.60 -10.70
N ARG A 194 7.29 -22.74 -10.61
CA ARG A 194 7.16 -21.34 -10.22
C ARG A 194 6.90 -20.48 -11.46
N VAL A 195 5.67 -20.05 -11.69
CA VAL A 195 5.23 -19.54 -13.00
C VAL A 195 5.00 -18.02 -12.98
N GLN A 196 5.51 -17.35 -14.00
CA GLN A 196 5.24 -15.95 -14.34
C GLN A 196 4.62 -15.84 -15.73
N GLN A 197 3.94 -14.72 -16.00
CA GLN A 197 3.49 -14.32 -17.33
C GLN A 197 4.12 -12.97 -17.71
N GLY A 198 4.39 -12.77 -19.01
CA GLY A 198 4.90 -11.49 -19.52
C GLY A 198 3.82 -10.76 -20.31
N LEU A 199 3.43 -9.57 -19.86
CA LEU A 199 2.57 -8.70 -20.65
C LEU A 199 3.44 -7.94 -21.65
N LEU A 200 3.26 -8.23 -22.94
CA LEU A 200 4.16 -7.78 -23.98
C LEU A 200 3.83 -6.41 -24.55
N PHE A 201 4.90 -5.67 -24.82
CA PHE A 201 4.88 -4.39 -25.50
C PHE A 201 6.04 -4.32 -26.50
N ALA A 202 5.83 -3.58 -27.59
CA ALA A 202 6.92 -3.15 -28.45
C ALA A 202 7.51 -1.83 -27.92
N ARG A 203 8.79 -1.56 -28.18
CA ARG A 203 9.42 -0.27 -27.90
C ARG A 203 10.24 0.15 -29.11
N PHE A 204 9.93 1.31 -29.69
CA PHE A 204 10.57 1.78 -30.92
C PHE A 204 11.72 2.75 -30.67
N SER A 205 11.79 3.33 -29.47
CA SER A 205 12.91 4.16 -29.03
C SER A 205 13.28 3.90 -27.56
N LYS A 206 14.46 4.32 -27.11
CA LYS A 206 14.95 4.04 -25.74
C LYS A 206 14.03 4.59 -24.64
N HIS A 207 13.37 5.73 -24.88
CA HIS A 207 12.58 6.47 -23.89
C HIS A 207 11.08 6.49 -24.21
N ASP A 208 10.67 5.76 -25.25
CA ASP A 208 9.28 5.60 -25.69
C ASP A 208 8.36 5.21 -24.53
N ASN A 209 7.13 5.74 -24.53
CA ASN A 209 6.09 5.21 -23.67
C ASN A 209 5.80 3.74 -24.03
N LEU A 210 6.32 2.82 -23.21
CA LEU A 210 6.20 1.38 -23.39
C LEU A 210 4.75 0.94 -23.64
N TYR A 211 3.83 1.48 -22.87
CA TYR A 211 2.42 1.08 -22.88
C TYR A 211 1.69 1.51 -24.14
N ALA A 212 2.27 2.41 -24.94
CA ALA A 212 1.67 2.87 -26.19
C ALA A 212 1.66 1.81 -27.29
N HIS A 213 2.34 0.68 -27.09
CA HIS A 213 2.53 -0.35 -28.11
C HIS A 213 2.24 -1.78 -27.60
N PRO A 214 1.05 -2.04 -27.02
CA PRO A 214 0.73 -3.38 -26.51
C PRO A 214 0.73 -4.42 -27.64
N MET A 215 1.18 -5.63 -27.34
CA MET A 215 1.22 -6.76 -28.28
C MET A 215 0.06 -7.75 -28.03
N ASP A 216 -0.14 -8.69 -28.95
CA ASP A 216 -1.33 -9.56 -29.03
C ASP A 216 -1.20 -10.95 -28.40
N PHE A 217 -0.12 -11.21 -27.66
CA PHE A 217 0.11 -12.50 -26.99
C PHE A 217 0.85 -12.35 -25.67
N ILE A 218 0.73 -13.38 -24.82
CA ILE A 218 1.22 -13.38 -23.43
C ILE A 218 2.06 -14.64 -23.19
N PRO A 219 3.41 -14.53 -23.22
CA PRO A 219 4.30 -15.62 -22.83
C PRO A 219 4.13 -16.00 -21.37
N VAL A 220 4.30 -17.28 -21.08
CA VAL A 220 4.32 -17.86 -19.73
C VAL A 220 5.66 -18.55 -19.54
N LEU A 221 6.34 -18.30 -18.43
CA LEU A 221 7.67 -18.86 -18.14
C LEU A 221 7.75 -19.52 -16.76
N ASP A 222 8.70 -20.45 -16.65
CA ASP A 222 9.18 -20.95 -15.37
C ASP A 222 10.30 -20.02 -14.84
N SER A 223 10.08 -19.47 -13.65
CA SER A 223 10.91 -18.47 -12.97
C SER A 223 12.15 -19.05 -12.30
N ASN A 224 12.28 -20.36 -12.22
CA ASN A 224 13.50 -20.99 -11.74
C ASN A 224 14.42 -21.31 -12.91
N SER A 225 13.89 -21.90 -13.98
CA SER A 225 14.68 -22.23 -15.16
C SER A 225 14.86 -21.08 -16.16
N MET A 226 14.09 -19.99 -16.01
CA MET A 226 14.00 -18.86 -16.94
C MET A 226 13.76 -19.29 -18.37
N LYS A 227 12.79 -20.20 -18.55
CA LYS A 227 12.37 -20.72 -19.86
C LYS A 227 10.91 -20.41 -20.09
N VAL A 228 10.60 -19.88 -21.27
CA VAL A 228 9.21 -19.79 -21.73
C VAL A 228 8.66 -21.22 -21.87
N ILE A 229 7.56 -21.51 -21.20
CA ILE A 229 6.91 -22.83 -21.19
C ILE A 229 5.63 -22.85 -22.04
N HIS A 230 4.99 -21.70 -22.25
CA HIS A 230 3.79 -21.57 -23.06
C HIS A 230 3.62 -20.13 -23.58
N VAL A 231 2.73 -19.92 -24.55
CA VAL A 231 2.34 -18.59 -25.04
C VAL A 231 0.83 -18.58 -25.24
N ASP A 232 0.11 -17.70 -24.56
CA ASP A 232 -1.35 -17.59 -24.66
C ASP A 232 -1.77 -16.46 -25.62
N PHE A 233 -2.89 -16.68 -26.33
CA PHE A 233 -3.54 -15.69 -27.20
C PHE A 233 -4.98 -15.48 -26.74
N PRO A 234 -5.40 -14.24 -26.42
CA PRO A 234 -6.78 -13.98 -26.05
C PRO A 234 -7.73 -14.04 -27.24
N PRO A 235 -8.91 -14.68 -27.10
CA PRO A 235 -9.97 -14.58 -28.10
C PRO A 235 -10.50 -13.14 -28.21
N HIS A 236 -11.33 -12.87 -29.22
CA HIS A 236 -11.93 -11.55 -29.41
C HIS A 236 -13.45 -11.63 -29.43
N ARG A 237 -14.09 -10.46 -29.32
CA ARG A 237 -15.51 -10.31 -29.60
C ARG A 237 -15.71 -9.59 -30.92
N ASP A 238 -16.66 -10.05 -31.72
CA ASP A 238 -17.07 -9.35 -32.94
C ASP A 238 -17.98 -8.14 -32.62
N ALA A 239 -18.37 -7.37 -33.63
CA ALA A 239 -19.23 -6.19 -33.46
C ALA A 239 -20.61 -6.49 -32.83
N SER A 240 -21.06 -7.76 -32.83
CA SER A 240 -22.27 -8.22 -32.14
C SER A 240 -22.01 -8.68 -30.69
N SER A 241 -20.80 -8.46 -30.18
CA SER A 241 -20.29 -8.93 -28.88
C SER A 241 -20.20 -10.45 -28.73
N LYS A 242 -20.29 -11.20 -29.83
CA LYS A 242 -20.12 -12.65 -29.84
C LYS A 242 -18.64 -13.00 -29.74
N LEU A 243 -18.31 -13.94 -28.85
CA LEU A 243 -16.95 -14.44 -28.66
C LEU A 243 -16.50 -15.30 -29.86
N SER A 244 -15.23 -15.18 -30.25
CA SER A 244 -14.64 -15.98 -31.34
C SER A 244 -14.54 -17.46 -31.00
N THR A 245 -14.46 -17.79 -29.71
CA THR A 245 -14.46 -19.14 -29.14
C THR A 245 -15.80 -19.50 -28.50
N GLU A 246 -15.97 -20.79 -28.16
CA GLU A 246 -17.20 -21.28 -27.52
C GLU A 246 -17.33 -20.83 -26.06
N SER A 247 -16.20 -20.56 -25.39
CA SER A 247 -16.16 -20.12 -24.01
C SER A 247 -14.92 -19.28 -23.73
N THR A 248 -14.90 -18.63 -22.57
CA THR A 248 -13.74 -17.91 -22.04
C THR A 248 -12.82 -18.81 -21.20
N ALA A 249 -12.99 -20.13 -21.28
CA ALA A 249 -12.12 -21.08 -20.58
C ALA A 249 -10.71 -21.10 -21.21
N PRO A 250 -9.67 -21.44 -20.44
CA PRO A 250 -8.35 -21.62 -20.99
C PRO A 250 -8.32 -22.80 -21.98
N PRO A 251 -7.66 -22.68 -23.15
CA PRO A 251 -7.46 -23.80 -24.05
C PRO A 251 -6.47 -24.81 -23.45
N PRO A 252 -6.54 -26.11 -23.85
CA PRO A 252 -5.55 -27.11 -23.47
C PRO A 252 -4.14 -26.69 -23.91
N ILE A 253 -3.13 -26.92 -23.06
CA ILE A 253 -1.72 -26.58 -23.37
C ILE A 253 -1.22 -27.24 -24.66
N SER A 254 -1.79 -28.39 -25.03
CA SER A 254 -1.42 -29.13 -26.25
C SER A 254 -1.98 -28.53 -27.55
N GLU A 255 -2.95 -27.62 -27.47
CA GLU A 255 -3.54 -26.97 -28.64
C GLU A 255 -2.66 -25.80 -29.10
N ASP A 256 -2.63 -25.55 -30.41
CA ASP A 256 -1.94 -24.38 -30.95
C ASP A 256 -2.65 -23.09 -30.50
N PRO A 257 -2.00 -22.21 -29.72
CA PRO A 257 -2.67 -21.06 -29.10
C PRO A 257 -3.25 -20.05 -30.10
N VAL A 258 -2.57 -19.85 -31.24
CA VAL A 258 -3.04 -18.95 -32.31
C VAL A 258 -4.35 -19.48 -32.89
N THR A 259 -4.37 -20.76 -33.27
CA THR A 259 -5.57 -21.43 -33.79
C THR A 259 -6.70 -21.45 -32.76
N ALA A 260 -6.39 -21.75 -31.49
CA ALA A 260 -7.36 -21.82 -30.40
C ALA A 260 -8.08 -20.49 -30.14
N SER A 261 -7.37 -19.36 -30.26
CA SER A 261 -7.93 -18.02 -30.03
C SER A 261 -8.97 -17.61 -31.08
N LYS A 262 -8.88 -18.17 -32.29
CA LYS A 262 -9.68 -17.76 -33.47
C LYS A 262 -9.68 -16.23 -33.66
N ARG A 263 -8.52 -15.60 -33.45
CA ARG A 263 -8.30 -14.16 -33.58
C ARG A 263 -7.19 -13.90 -34.58
N ASP A 264 -7.43 -12.97 -35.49
CA ASP A 264 -6.40 -12.49 -36.41
C ASP A 264 -5.30 -11.76 -35.63
N ARG A 265 -4.05 -11.90 -36.09
CA ARG A 265 -2.90 -11.23 -35.48
C ARG A 265 -3.02 -9.71 -35.59
N ILE A 266 -2.68 -9.01 -34.52
CA ILE A 266 -2.80 -7.54 -34.44
C ILE A 266 -1.42 -6.95 -34.21
N ALA A 267 -1.00 -6.07 -35.13
CA ALA A 267 0.24 -5.32 -34.94
C ALA A 267 0.07 -4.27 -33.84
N PRO A 268 1.10 -4.06 -32.99
CA PRO A 268 1.04 -2.99 -32.01
C PRO A 268 0.91 -1.63 -32.74
N PRO A 269 0.13 -0.69 -32.19
CA PRO A 269 0.07 0.67 -32.72
C PRO A 269 1.47 1.29 -32.71
N LYS A 270 1.74 2.23 -33.65
CA LYS A 270 3.04 2.90 -33.80
C LYS A 270 3.08 4.30 -33.21
N GLU A 271 1.93 4.83 -32.82
CA GLU A 271 1.82 6.15 -32.22
C GLU A 271 2.39 6.10 -30.80
N ALA A 272 3.40 6.91 -30.50
CA ALA A 272 4.18 6.83 -29.26
C ALA A 272 3.42 7.26 -28.00
N PHE A 273 2.44 8.18 -28.12
CA PHE A 273 1.71 8.73 -26.96
C PHE A 273 2.62 9.08 -25.77
N ASP A 274 3.73 9.79 -26.04
CA ASP A 274 4.69 10.16 -25.01
C ASP A 274 4.10 11.16 -24.00
N PHE A 275 4.58 11.08 -22.75
CA PHE A 275 4.28 12.04 -21.68
C PHE A 275 5.49 12.87 -21.26
N LEU A 276 6.70 12.51 -21.72
CA LEU A 276 7.92 13.24 -21.41
C LEU A 276 7.99 14.52 -22.27
N PRO A 277 8.11 15.72 -21.67
CA PRO A 277 8.05 16.98 -22.40
C PRO A 277 9.04 17.12 -23.57
N ASP A 278 10.23 16.55 -23.43
CA ASP A 278 11.28 16.54 -24.45
C ASP A 278 10.95 15.60 -25.62
N LEU A 279 10.24 14.49 -25.38
CA LEU A 279 9.76 13.59 -26.44
C LEU A 279 8.55 14.18 -27.17
N ILE A 280 7.57 14.74 -26.43
CA ILE A 280 6.41 15.40 -27.06
C ILE A 280 6.88 16.55 -27.96
N ALA A 281 7.87 17.34 -27.51
CA ALA A 281 8.43 18.44 -28.30
C ALA A 281 9.14 18.00 -29.59
N GLN A 282 9.55 16.73 -29.71
CA GLN A 282 10.16 16.17 -30.93
C GLN A 282 9.12 15.75 -31.98
N LYS A 283 7.84 15.67 -31.61
CA LYS A 283 6.78 15.20 -32.51
C LYS A 283 6.45 16.24 -33.58
N GLU A 284 6.67 15.87 -34.84
CA GLU A 284 6.39 16.74 -35.98
C GLU A 284 4.89 17.11 -36.08
N GLY A 285 4.59 18.40 -36.28
CA GLY A 285 3.23 18.88 -36.50
C GLY A 285 2.43 19.22 -35.23
N GLU A 286 2.97 18.94 -34.04
CA GLU A 286 2.36 19.35 -32.77
C GLU A 286 3.05 20.60 -32.20
N SER A 287 2.25 21.55 -31.71
CA SER A 287 2.76 22.74 -31.00
C SER A 287 2.70 22.52 -29.49
N TYR A 288 3.48 21.56 -28.98
CA TYR A 288 3.59 21.37 -27.55
C TYR A 288 4.37 22.52 -26.90
N LYS A 289 3.74 23.15 -25.90
CA LYS A 289 4.36 24.22 -25.12
C LYS A 289 4.07 23.99 -23.64
N ILE A 290 5.13 23.89 -22.84
CA ILE A 290 5.03 23.88 -21.39
C ILE A 290 4.38 25.20 -20.92
N ARG A 291 3.44 25.10 -19.98
CA ARG A 291 2.77 26.25 -19.37
C ARG A 291 3.80 27.22 -18.79
N ASN A 292 3.68 28.51 -19.11
CA ASN A 292 4.60 29.56 -18.68
C ASN A 292 3.95 30.57 -17.73
N ASP A 293 2.73 30.30 -17.27
CA ASP A 293 1.91 31.11 -16.37
C ASP A 293 1.92 30.61 -14.91
N ILE A 294 2.59 29.48 -14.64
CA ILE A 294 2.77 28.93 -13.29
C ILE A 294 3.85 29.74 -12.57
N LYS A 295 3.47 30.43 -11.49
CA LYS A 295 4.39 31.16 -10.61
C LYS A 295 4.94 30.22 -9.53
N PRO A 296 6.21 30.36 -9.12
CA PRO A 296 6.77 29.55 -8.04
C PRO A 296 5.99 29.67 -6.72
N LEU A 297 5.81 28.55 -6.03
CA LEU A 297 5.28 28.46 -4.67
C LEU A 297 6.34 27.79 -3.79
N HIS A 298 6.93 28.54 -2.88
CA HIS A 298 7.99 28.06 -1.99
C HIS A 298 7.43 27.74 -0.61
N VAL A 299 7.72 26.53 -0.11
CA VAL A 299 7.46 26.11 1.27
C VAL A 299 8.78 26.19 2.04
N VAL A 300 8.86 27.06 3.04
CA VAL A 300 10.10 27.36 3.77
C VAL A 300 9.86 27.34 5.28
N GLN A 301 10.76 26.70 6.02
CA GLN A 301 10.76 26.64 7.48
C GLN A 301 12.05 27.26 8.03
N PRO A 302 12.12 28.60 8.19
CA PRO A 302 13.39 29.30 8.48
C PRO A 302 14.03 28.90 9.81
N GLU A 303 13.24 28.38 10.76
CA GLU A 303 13.68 27.95 12.09
C GLU A 303 13.83 26.42 12.21
N GLY A 304 13.72 25.70 11.08
CA GLY A 304 13.73 24.25 11.06
C GLY A 304 12.34 23.63 11.24
N VAL A 305 12.33 22.30 11.33
CA VAL A 305 11.12 21.50 11.54
C VAL A 305 10.75 21.38 13.02
N SER A 306 9.48 21.06 13.27
CA SER A 306 8.91 20.96 14.62
C SER A 306 8.83 19.52 15.13
N PHE A 307 9.16 18.54 14.28
CA PHE A 307 9.32 17.14 14.66
C PHE A 307 10.76 16.85 15.07
N LYS A 308 10.94 15.83 15.89
CA LYS A 308 12.25 15.29 16.29
C LYS A 308 12.31 13.83 15.89
N ILE A 309 13.47 13.40 15.39
CA ILE A 309 13.71 12.00 15.02
C ILE A 309 14.97 11.50 15.71
N LYS A 310 14.89 10.29 16.27
CA LYS A 310 16.02 9.52 16.80
C LYS A 310 15.95 8.10 16.26
N GLY A 311 16.81 7.76 15.31
CA GLY A 311 16.68 6.51 14.57
C GLY A 311 15.35 6.48 13.85
N HIS A 312 14.48 5.53 14.20
CA HIS A 312 13.13 5.39 13.64
C HIS A 312 12.02 5.91 14.58
N GLU A 313 12.36 6.46 15.75
CA GLU A 313 11.39 7.10 16.65
C GLU A 313 11.15 8.56 16.23
N LEU A 314 9.86 8.94 16.15
CA LEU A 314 9.42 10.28 15.80
C LEU A 314 8.58 10.89 16.92
N GLU A 315 8.83 12.16 17.25
CA GLU A 315 8.02 12.98 18.15
C GLU A 315 7.58 14.27 17.45
N TRP A 316 6.28 14.60 17.49
CA TRP A 316 5.74 15.80 16.86
C TRP A 316 4.41 16.21 17.51
N GLN A 317 4.28 17.47 17.95
CA GLN A 317 3.00 18.04 18.43
C GLN A 317 2.19 17.09 19.34
N LYS A 318 2.83 16.59 20.41
CA LYS A 318 2.31 15.60 21.39
C LYS A 318 2.23 14.14 20.90
N TRP A 319 2.37 13.88 19.60
CA TRP A 319 2.50 12.52 19.07
C TRP A 319 3.89 11.94 19.35
N LYS A 320 3.93 10.63 19.61
CA LYS A 320 5.14 9.82 19.56
C LYS A 320 4.86 8.47 18.91
N MET A 321 5.74 8.04 18.01
CA MET A 321 5.59 6.82 17.21
C MET A 321 6.94 6.25 16.74
N HIS A 322 6.92 5.01 16.25
CA HIS A 322 8.02 4.36 15.54
C HIS A 322 7.66 4.18 14.07
N ILE A 323 8.60 4.40 13.15
CA ILE A 323 8.42 4.27 11.71
C ILE A 323 9.20 3.05 11.21
N ALA A 324 8.48 1.98 10.88
CA ALA A 324 9.05 0.73 10.40
C ALA A 324 9.07 0.66 8.86
N PHE A 325 9.94 -0.21 8.35
CA PHE A 325 10.00 -0.59 6.94
C PHE A 325 10.08 -2.11 6.80
N SER A 326 9.37 -2.71 5.84
CA SER A 326 9.49 -4.13 5.50
C SER A 326 9.43 -4.34 3.99
N HIS A 327 10.02 -5.43 3.50
CA HIS A 327 10.00 -5.78 2.07
C HIS A 327 8.57 -5.87 1.51
N ARG A 328 7.59 -6.29 2.34
CA ARG A 328 6.20 -6.53 1.91
C ARG A 328 5.30 -5.32 2.05
N GLU A 329 5.19 -4.74 3.23
CA GLU A 329 4.26 -3.61 3.49
C GLU A 329 4.86 -2.28 3.04
N GLY A 330 6.18 -2.23 2.85
CA GLY A 330 6.90 -0.97 2.80
C GLY A 330 6.82 -0.32 4.18
N ILE A 331 6.17 0.82 4.28
CA ILE A 331 6.05 1.56 5.52
C ILE A 331 4.99 0.98 6.48
N ALA A 332 5.29 0.99 7.77
CA ALA A 332 4.31 0.80 8.84
C ALA A 332 4.57 1.77 10.00
N ILE A 333 3.52 2.26 10.66
CA ILE A 333 3.66 3.14 11.83
C ILE A 333 3.28 2.35 13.08
N SER A 334 4.18 2.30 14.05
CA SER A 334 4.03 1.52 15.27
C SER A 334 4.04 2.39 16.53
N THR A 335 3.49 1.83 17.61
CA THR A 335 3.51 2.40 18.97
C THR A 335 3.06 3.86 19.01
N ILE A 336 1.95 4.15 18.33
CA ILE A 336 1.36 5.50 18.21
C ILE A 336 0.74 5.88 19.56
N THR A 337 1.25 6.96 20.14
CA THR A 337 0.81 7.50 21.42
C THR A 337 0.60 9.01 21.32
N TYR A 338 -0.20 9.56 22.23
CA TYR A 338 -0.42 11.00 22.35
C TYR A 338 -0.21 11.45 23.80
N ASN A 339 0.55 12.53 24.00
CA ASN A 339 0.76 13.14 25.30
C ASN A 339 -0.38 14.11 25.63
N ASP A 340 -1.36 13.64 26.41
CA ASP A 340 -2.47 14.43 26.92
C ASP A 340 -2.07 15.07 28.27
N ASN A 341 -1.39 16.22 28.18
CA ASN A 341 -1.05 17.06 29.33
C ASN A 341 -0.23 16.33 30.43
N GLY A 342 0.75 15.53 30.02
CA GLY A 342 1.63 14.76 30.90
C GLY A 342 1.28 13.27 30.97
N GLU A 343 0.08 12.88 30.55
CA GLU A 343 -0.31 11.47 30.42
C GLU A 343 -0.04 10.97 28.99
N VAL A 344 0.86 9.99 28.84
CA VAL A 344 1.08 9.31 27.55
C VAL A 344 -0.02 8.28 27.36
N ARG A 345 -0.91 8.53 26.40
CA ARG A 345 -2.07 7.68 26.11
C ARG A 345 -1.87 6.93 24.81
N PRO A 346 -1.89 5.60 24.81
CA PRO A 346 -1.72 4.79 23.60
C PRO A 346 -2.96 4.88 22.69
N ILE A 347 -2.74 4.76 21.38
CA ILE A 347 -3.81 4.83 20.36
C ILE A 347 -3.76 3.58 19.48
N PHE A 348 -2.68 3.35 18.74
CA PHE A 348 -2.51 2.17 17.86
C PHE A 348 -1.12 1.57 18.04
N TYR A 349 -1.05 0.25 18.23
CA TYR A 349 0.22 -0.47 18.29
C TYR A 349 0.85 -0.56 16.91
N ARG A 350 0.04 -0.73 15.86
CA ARG A 350 0.51 -0.77 14.48
C ARG A 350 -0.56 -0.38 13.47
N LEU A 351 -0.17 0.41 12.46
CA LEU A 351 -0.99 0.80 11.32
C LEU A 351 -0.19 0.59 10.03
N SER A 352 -0.68 -0.27 9.14
CA SER A 352 0.03 -0.65 7.91
C SER A 352 -0.91 -1.13 6.81
N LEU A 353 -0.50 -0.94 5.54
CA LEU A 353 -1.17 -1.57 4.41
C LEU A 353 -0.67 -3.01 4.28
N ALA A 354 -1.51 -3.99 4.61
CA ALA A 354 -1.09 -5.39 4.74
C ALA A 354 -1.26 -6.21 3.45
N GLU A 355 -2.19 -5.82 2.58
CA GLU A 355 -2.41 -6.47 1.29
C GLU A 355 -3.16 -5.56 0.32
N MET A 356 -3.12 -5.91 -0.95
CA MET A 356 -4.07 -5.40 -1.95
C MET A 356 -4.41 -6.46 -2.99
N VAL A 357 -5.46 -6.23 -3.77
CA VAL A 357 -5.80 -7.03 -4.95
C VAL A 357 -6.34 -6.13 -6.06
N VAL A 358 -5.88 -6.34 -7.30
CA VAL A 358 -6.24 -5.51 -8.47
C VAL A 358 -6.96 -6.34 -9.55
N PRO A 359 -8.21 -6.80 -9.32
CA PRO A 359 -8.90 -7.68 -10.25
C PRO A 359 -9.38 -6.95 -11.50
N TYR A 360 -8.96 -7.43 -12.68
CA TYR A 360 -9.44 -6.96 -13.98
C TYR A 360 -10.72 -7.69 -14.42
N ALA A 361 -11.55 -6.99 -15.19
CA ALA A 361 -12.91 -7.43 -15.50
C ALA A 361 -13.05 -8.18 -16.85
N ALA A 362 -12.04 -8.15 -17.71
CA ALA A 362 -12.12 -8.81 -19.02
C ALA A 362 -12.11 -10.35 -18.85
N PRO A 363 -13.18 -11.06 -19.23
CA PRO A 363 -13.29 -12.49 -18.99
C PRO A 363 -12.51 -13.34 -19.99
N GLU A 364 -12.11 -12.78 -21.14
CA GLU A 364 -11.41 -13.52 -22.20
C GLU A 364 -10.05 -14.03 -21.69
N PHE A 365 -9.87 -15.35 -21.67
CA PHE A 365 -8.61 -15.95 -21.22
C PHE A 365 -7.44 -15.49 -22.10
N PRO A 366 -6.28 -15.09 -21.54
CA PRO A 366 -5.85 -15.20 -20.15
C PRO A 366 -6.08 -13.95 -19.28
N HIS A 367 -6.85 -12.95 -19.71
CA HIS A 367 -7.05 -11.73 -18.91
C HIS A 367 -7.59 -11.95 -17.49
N PRO A 368 -8.41 -12.98 -17.20
CA PRO A 368 -8.79 -13.33 -15.83
C PRO A 368 -7.62 -13.68 -14.91
N ARG A 369 -6.38 -13.88 -15.41
CA ARG A 369 -5.17 -14.02 -14.59
C ARG A 369 -4.68 -12.70 -14.00
N LYS A 370 -5.16 -11.56 -14.52
CA LYS A 370 -4.80 -10.21 -14.04
C LYS A 370 -5.64 -9.87 -12.81
N PHE A 371 -5.12 -10.24 -11.64
CA PHE A 371 -5.66 -9.87 -10.34
C PHE A 371 -4.55 -9.89 -9.29
N ALA A 372 -3.53 -9.07 -9.56
CA ALA A 372 -2.31 -9.03 -8.77
C ALA A 372 -2.60 -8.73 -7.31
N PHE A 373 -1.92 -9.46 -6.42
CA PHE A 373 -1.85 -9.13 -5.00
C PHE A 373 -0.53 -8.41 -4.75
N ASP A 374 -0.45 -7.12 -5.03
CA ASP A 374 0.86 -6.50 -5.19
C ASP A 374 1.77 -6.57 -3.95
N ALA A 375 1.19 -6.51 -2.75
CA ALA A 375 1.97 -6.72 -1.53
C ALA A 375 2.39 -8.19 -1.39
N GLY A 376 1.46 -9.13 -1.51
CA GLY A 376 1.74 -10.56 -1.32
C GLY A 376 2.53 -11.25 -2.43
N GLU A 377 2.46 -10.75 -3.66
CA GLU A 377 3.11 -11.33 -4.84
C GLU A 377 4.43 -10.66 -5.17
N TYR A 378 4.63 -9.37 -4.85
CA TYR A 378 5.86 -8.64 -5.22
C TYR A 378 6.54 -7.94 -4.03
N GLY A 379 5.74 -7.35 -3.14
CA GLY A 379 6.20 -6.61 -1.97
C GLY A 379 6.35 -5.11 -2.24
N MET A 380 5.56 -4.29 -1.56
CA MET A 380 5.51 -2.84 -1.75
C MET A 380 6.80 -2.15 -1.30
N GLY A 381 7.50 -2.71 -0.31
CA GLY A 381 8.80 -2.19 0.13
C GLY A 381 9.92 -2.54 -0.84
N THR A 382 9.93 -3.76 -1.38
CA THR A 382 10.85 -4.16 -2.46
C THR A 382 10.68 -3.26 -3.69
N MET A 383 9.46 -2.79 -3.93
CA MET A 383 9.07 -1.94 -5.05
C MET A 383 9.11 -0.43 -4.71
N ALA A 384 9.62 -0.04 -3.55
CA ALA A 384 9.72 1.36 -3.15
C ALA A 384 10.66 2.15 -4.07
N ASN A 385 10.34 3.42 -4.31
CA ASN A 385 11.17 4.34 -5.07
C ASN A 385 12.21 5.04 -4.16
N ASP A 386 13.30 5.51 -4.76
CA ASP A 386 14.22 6.46 -4.10
C ASP A 386 13.67 7.89 -4.29
N LEU A 387 13.01 8.43 -3.25
CA LEU A 387 12.30 9.69 -3.34
C LEU A 387 13.27 10.87 -3.47
N THR A 388 13.09 11.68 -4.52
CA THR A 388 13.97 12.80 -4.84
C THR A 388 13.54 14.08 -4.12
N LEU A 389 14.49 14.72 -3.43
CA LEU A 389 14.28 15.97 -2.71
C LEU A 389 13.74 17.07 -3.64
N GLY A 390 12.60 17.66 -3.27
CA GLY A 390 11.98 18.76 -3.99
C GLY A 390 11.17 18.36 -5.23
N CYS A 391 11.08 17.06 -5.55
CA CYS A 391 10.21 16.52 -6.59
C CYS A 391 9.01 15.79 -5.94
N ASP A 392 9.28 14.69 -5.22
CA ASP A 392 8.23 13.85 -4.63
C ASP A 392 7.71 14.42 -3.31
N CYS A 393 8.61 15.03 -2.52
CA CYS A 393 8.28 15.67 -1.25
C CYS A 393 8.82 17.10 -1.23
N LEU A 394 7.96 18.08 -0.91
CA LEU A 394 8.25 19.52 -0.98
C LEU A 394 8.35 20.15 0.42
N GLY A 395 9.40 20.94 0.66
CA GLY A 395 9.64 21.63 1.94
C GLY A 395 10.95 21.20 2.59
N GLN A 396 10.99 21.15 3.93
CA GLN A 396 12.12 20.58 4.67
C GLN A 396 11.84 19.12 5.00
N ILE A 397 12.58 18.22 4.34
CA ILE A 397 12.31 16.79 4.35
C ILE A 397 13.37 16.04 5.14
N HIS A 398 12.94 15.09 5.97
CA HIS A 398 13.79 14.05 6.53
C HIS A 398 13.47 12.72 5.84
N TYR A 399 14.50 11.97 5.45
CA TYR A 399 14.34 10.68 4.80
C TYR A 399 14.78 9.53 5.71
N LEU A 400 14.02 8.43 5.69
CA LEU A 400 14.45 7.16 6.26
C LEU A 400 14.72 6.14 5.14
N PRO A 401 15.75 5.30 5.29
CA PRO A 401 16.10 4.29 4.30
C PRO A 401 15.21 3.05 4.41
N GLY A 402 15.17 2.29 3.33
CA GLY A 402 14.63 0.93 3.25
C GLY A 402 15.71 -0.06 2.79
N ALA A 403 15.55 -1.33 3.12
CA ALA A 403 16.42 -2.40 2.62
C ALA A 403 15.68 -3.74 2.52
N PHE A 404 16.13 -4.58 1.59
CA PHE A 404 15.64 -5.95 1.40
C PHE A 404 16.78 -6.87 0.92
N ILE A 405 16.54 -8.17 0.90
CA ILE A 405 17.52 -9.19 0.51
C ILE A 405 17.49 -9.44 -1.00
N GLY A 406 18.66 -9.45 -1.66
CA GLY A 406 18.80 -9.91 -3.06
C GLY A 406 19.05 -11.41 -3.15
N HIS A 407 18.96 -12.01 -4.34
CA HIS A 407 19.11 -13.45 -4.56
C HIS A 407 20.43 -14.02 -4.04
N ASP A 408 21.49 -13.24 -4.11
CA ASP A 408 22.82 -13.59 -3.62
C ASP A 408 22.99 -13.37 -2.10
N GLY A 409 21.97 -12.89 -1.41
CA GLY A 409 21.98 -12.59 0.03
C GLY A 409 22.58 -11.23 0.37
N SER A 410 22.89 -10.40 -0.64
CA SER A 410 23.24 -9.01 -0.42
C SER A 410 22.04 -8.21 0.07
N ALA A 411 22.31 -7.14 0.83
CA ALA A 411 21.29 -6.20 1.24
C ALA A 411 21.16 -5.09 0.18
N ILE A 412 20.06 -5.09 -0.56
CA ILE A 412 19.70 -4.03 -1.50
C ILE A 412 19.15 -2.85 -0.71
N GLN A 413 19.65 -1.64 -0.99
CA GLN A 413 19.39 -0.43 -0.19
C GLN A 413 18.64 0.62 -1.01
N ILE A 414 17.65 1.26 -0.39
CA ILE A 414 16.95 2.44 -0.92
C ILE A 414 17.15 3.57 0.09
N LYS A 415 17.97 4.56 -0.23
CA LYS A 415 18.38 5.62 0.72
C LYS A 415 17.22 6.49 1.16
N ASN A 416 16.35 6.89 0.22
CA ASN A 416 15.25 7.82 0.48
C ASN A 416 13.90 7.13 0.30
N ALA A 417 13.70 5.95 0.90
CA ALA A 417 12.48 5.17 0.74
C ALA A 417 11.24 5.85 1.37
N ILE A 418 11.42 6.49 2.52
CA ILE A 418 10.34 7.15 3.27
C ILE A 418 10.68 8.63 3.42
N CYS A 419 9.74 9.52 3.08
CA CYS A 419 9.88 10.95 3.34
C CYS A 419 9.00 11.40 4.51
N ILE A 420 9.55 12.26 5.35
CA ILE A 420 8.92 12.80 6.56
C ILE A 420 9.01 14.32 6.52
N HIS A 421 7.88 14.98 6.64
CA HIS A 421 7.81 16.44 6.68
C HIS A 421 6.52 16.90 7.36
N GLU A 422 6.38 18.20 7.58
CA GLU A 422 5.15 18.80 8.07
C GLU A 422 4.66 19.87 7.10
N GLU A 423 3.35 19.96 6.90
CA GLU A 423 2.75 20.89 5.95
C GLU A 423 1.52 21.59 6.53
N ASP A 424 1.27 22.81 6.07
CA ASP A 424 0.05 23.54 6.40
C ASP A 424 -1.18 22.78 5.88
N ALA A 425 -2.17 22.60 6.75
CA ALA A 425 -3.41 21.89 6.46
C ALA A 425 -4.64 22.80 6.61
N GLY A 426 -4.47 24.10 6.33
CA GLY A 426 -5.57 25.08 6.38
C GLY A 426 -5.97 25.49 7.80
N LEU A 427 -7.27 25.70 8.02
CA LEU A 427 -7.80 26.09 9.34
C LEU A 427 -8.00 24.87 10.23
N LEU A 428 -7.51 24.96 11.47
CA LEU A 428 -7.74 23.95 12.50
C LEU A 428 -9.09 24.18 13.19
N TRP A 429 -9.31 25.40 13.67
CA TRP A 429 -10.57 25.86 14.20
C TRP A 429 -10.66 27.38 14.09
N LYS A 430 -11.88 27.91 14.02
CA LYS A 430 -12.17 29.35 14.02
C LYS A 430 -13.53 29.62 14.64
N HIS A 431 -13.63 30.70 15.41
CA HIS A 431 -14.91 31.22 15.89
C HIS A 431 -14.94 32.75 15.82
N THR A 432 -16.13 33.30 15.60
CA THR A 432 -16.38 34.75 15.61
C THR A 432 -17.70 35.00 16.34
N ASP A 433 -17.64 35.78 17.42
CA ASP A 433 -18.86 36.30 18.07
C ASP A 433 -19.39 37.49 17.27
N TYR A 434 -20.58 37.32 16.69
CA TYR A 434 -21.22 38.32 15.83
C TYR A 434 -21.76 39.52 16.62
N ARG A 435 -21.87 39.43 17.94
CA ARG A 435 -22.45 40.49 18.78
C ARG A 435 -21.54 41.72 18.78
N PRO A 436 -22.09 42.95 18.90
CA PRO A 436 -21.27 44.14 19.10
C PRO A 436 -20.30 43.95 20.27
N GLY A 437 -19.01 44.22 20.06
CA GLY A 437 -17.96 43.94 21.05
C GLY A 437 -17.36 42.53 21.01
N GLY A 438 -17.94 41.61 20.22
CA GLY A 438 -17.55 40.21 20.10
C GLY A 438 -16.15 39.98 19.53
N ARG A 439 -15.49 38.91 19.99
CA ARG A 439 -14.12 38.54 19.57
C ARG A 439 -14.14 37.50 18.47
N SER A 440 -13.08 37.48 17.67
CA SER A 440 -12.81 36.43 16.69
C SER A 440 -11.44 35.82 16.98
N GLN A 441 -11.33 34.51 16.79
CA GLN A 441 -10.09 33.77 17.00
C GLN A 441 -10.01 32.60 16.02
N ALA A 442 -8.81 32.30 15.54
CA ALA A 442 -8.54 31.18 14.66
C ALA A 442 -7.16 30.58 14.90
N ALA A 443 -7.05 29.26 14.78
CA ALA A 443 -5.78 28.53 14.71
C ALA A 443 -5.63 27.88 13.33
N ARG A 444 -4.40 27.86 12.81
CA ARG A 444 -4.06 27.11 11.59
C ARG A 444 -3.68 25.68 11.96
N SER A 445 -4.02 24.77 11.06
CA SER A 445 -3.67 23.35 11.18
C SER A 445 -2.34 23.12 10.51
N ARG A 446 -1.50 22.31 11.16
CA ARG A 446 -0.38 21.64 10.53
C ARG A 446 -0.59 20.14 10.65
N ARG A 447 -0.17 19.40 9.63
CA ARG A 447 -0.11 17.93 9.68
C ARG A 447 1.31 17.44 9.50
N LEU A 448 1.66 16.40 10.23
CA LEU A 448 2.83 15.58 9.94
C LEU A 448 2.49 14.63 8.81
N VAL A 449 3.41 14.44 7.87
CA VAL A 449 3.31 13.51 6.76
C VAL A 449 4.44 12.51 6.85
N VAL A 450 4.10 11.22 6.82
CA VAL A 450 5.04 10.13 6.61
C VAL A 450 4.61 9.39 5.34
N SER A 451 5.44 9.42 4.30
CA SER A 451 5.04 8.98 2.96
C SER A 451 6.07 8.07 2.29
N MET A 452 5.58 7.19 1.42
CA MET A 452 6.37 6.29 0.56
C MET A 452 5.67 6.19 -0.79
N CYS A 453 6.44 6.08 -1.88
CA CYS A 453 5.93 5.71 -3.20
C CYS A 453 6.53 4.37 -3.63
N CYS A 454 5.73 3.52 -4.25
CA CYS A 454 6.18 2.28 -4.88
C CYS A 454 5.59 2.11 -6.28
N THR A 455 6.40 1.54 -7.18
CA THR A 455 6.04 1.28 -8.59
C THR A 455 5.82 -0.20 -8.81
N LEU A 456 4.62 -0.57 -9.24
CA LEU A 456 4.22 -1.93 -9.53
C LEU A 456 3.96 -2.04 -11.03
N ALA A 457 5.03 -2.31 -11.77
CA ALA A 457 5.07 -2.26 -13.23
C ALA A 457 4.52 -0.93 -13.76
N ASN A 458 3.25 -0.91 -14.18
CA ASN A 458 2.61 0.24 -14.79
C ASN A 458 2.03 1.26 -13.80
N TYR A 459 1.70 0.87 -12.56
CA TYR A 459 1.07 1.75 -11.57
C TYR A 459 2.06 2.29 -10.54
N GLU A 460 1.83 3.53 -10.12
CA GLU A 460 2.42 4.10 -8.92
C GLU A 460 1.38 4.22 -7.81
N TYR A 461 1.77 3.79 -6.62
CA TYR A 461 0.99 3.99 -5.40
C TYR A 461 1.77 4.82 -4.39
N ILE A 462 1.09 5.77 -3.76
CA ILE A 462 1.68 6.62 -2.71
C ILE A 462 0.89 6.43 -1.43
N TRP A 463 1.57 5.94 -0.39
CA TRP A 463 1.02 5.72 0.93
C TRP A 463 1.34 6.92 1.80
N ASN A 464 0.32 7.64 2.28
CA ASN A 464 0.52 8.80 3.13
C ASN A 464 -0.16 8.59 4.48
N TYR A 465 0.64 8.67 5.55
CA TYR A 465 0.17 8.68 6.92
C TYR A 465 0.20 10.12 7.43
N PHE A 466 -0.96 10.68 7.70
CA PHE A 466 -1.10 12.03 8.24
C PHE A 466 -1.50 12.00 9.71
N PHE A 467 -0.83 12.83 10.51
CA PHE A 467 -1.16 13.07 11.91
C PHE A 467 -1.47 14.54 12.12
N TYR A 468 -2.57 14.83 12.81
CA TYR A 468 -3.09 16.18 12.97
C TYR A 468 -3.02 16.66 14.42
N GLN A 469 -3.00 17.98 14.62
CA GLN A 469 -2.95 18.61 15.94
C GLN A 469 -4.25 18.46 16.75
N ASP A 470 -5.37 18.07 16.12
CA ASP A 470 -6.64 17.75 16.79
C ASP A 470 -6.70 16.30 17.31
N GLY A 471 -5.62 15.53 17.16
CA GLY A 471 -5.56 14.12 17.54
C GLY A 471 -6.09 13.16 16.47
N SER A 472 -6.49 13.65 15.29
CA SER A 472 -6.91 12.82 14.15
C SER A 472 -5.71 12.17 13.45
N ILE A 473 -5.95 10.99 12.89
CA ILE A 473 -5.04 10.26 11.99
C ILE A 473 -5.75 10.07 10.65
N GLU A 474 -5.03 10.18 9.54
CA GLU A 474 -5.55 9.87 8.20
C GLU A 474 -4.55 9.02 7.44
N PHE A 475 -5.05 8.02 6.74
CA PHE A 475 -4.30 7.25 5.76
C PHE A 475 -4.85 7.58 4.37
N GLU A 476 -4.01 8.14 3.51
CA GLU A 476 -4.35 8.46 2.12
C GLU A 476 -3.54 7.57 1.17
N ILE A 477 -4.25 6.94 0.23
CA ILE A 477 -3.69 6.27 -0.93
C ILE A 477 -3.86 7.19 -2.12
N ARG A 478 -2.77 7.42 -2.86
CA ARG A 478 -2.83 8.04 -4.20
C ARG A 478 -2.50 7.00 -5.25
N LEU A 479 -3.31 6.94 -6.29
CA LEU A 479 -3.10 6.09 -7.46
C LEU A 479 -2.73 6.98 -8.65
N THR A 480 -1.61 6.72 -9.31
CA THR A 480 -1.18 7.40 -10.53
C THR A 480 -0.37 6.41 -11.38
N GLY A 481 0.39 6.88 -12.37
CA GLY A 481 1.10 6.03 -13.30
C GLY A 481 0.32 5.76 -14.57
N ILE A 482 0.59 4.64 -15.22
CA ILE A 482 0.09 4.33 -16.55
C ILE A 482 -0.91 3.18 -16.47
N LEU A 483 -1.97 3.24 -17.26
CA LEU A 483 -2.95 2.16 -17.36
C LEU A 483 -2.29 0.88 -17.89
N GLN A 484 -2.63 -0.28 -17.30
CA GLN A 484 -2.36 -1.56 -17.94
C GLN A 484 -3.29 -1.68 -19.16
N VAL A 485 -2.71 -1.93 -20.33
CA VAL A 485 -3.45 -1.96 -21.59
C VAL A 485 -3.20 -3.24 -22.37
N TYR A 486 -4.08 -3.49 -23.33
CA TYR A 486 -3.96 -4.58 -24.29
C TYR A 486 -4.34 -4.08 -25.69
N VAL A 487 -3.80 -4.72 -26.72
CA VAL A 487 -4.04 -4.33 -28.11
C VAL A 487 -5.45 -4.71 -28.56
N LYS A 488 -6.08 -3.86 -29.36
CA LYS A 488 -7.37 -4.15 -29.99
C LYS A 488 -7.38 -3.77 -31.45
N ASN A 489 -8.15 -4.52 -32.23
CA ASN A 489 -8.52 -4.09 -33.57
C ASN A 489 -9.46 -2.87 -33.48
N PRO A 490 -9.38 -1.91 -34.41
CA PRO A 490 -10.26 -0.74 -34.42
C PRO A 490 -11.76 -1.07 -34.40
N THR A 491 -12.14 -2.21 -34.99
CA THR A 491 -13.54 -2.66 -35.11
C THR A 491 -14.03 -3.54 -33.96
N GLU A 492 -13.15 -3.96 -33.04
CA GLU A 492 -13.53 -4.75 -31.87
C GLU A 492 -14.24 -3.87 -30.82
N PRO A 493 -15.39 -4.32 -30.26
CA PRO A 493 -16.01 -3.65 -29.13
C PRO A 493 -15.23 -3.93 -27.84
N ASN A 494 -15.35 -3.02 -26.87
CA ASN A 494 -14.74 -3.15 -25.55
C ASN A 494 -15.81 -3.16 -24.44
N PRO A 495 -16.61 -4.23 -24.28
CA PRO A 495 -17.63 -4.26 -23.22
C PRO A 495 -17.05 -4.27 -21.81
N PHE A 496 -15.75 -4.59 -21.66
CA PHE A 496 -15.05 -4.72 -20.38
C PHE A 496 -13.85 -3.77 -20.26
N GLY A 497 -13.85 -2.69 -21.03
CA GLY A 497 -12.74 -1.73 -21.03
C GLY A 497 -13.05 -0.47 -21.84
N THR A 498 -12.13 0.47 -21.83
CA THR A 498 -12.23 1.73 -22.56
C THR A 498 -11.14 1.78 -23.62
N THR A 499 -11.51 2.16 -24.85
CA THR A 499 -10.51 2.56 -25.84
C THR A 499 -9.99 3.93 -25.45
N VAL A 500 -8.82 3.99 -24.83
CA VAL A 500 -8.22 5.26 -24.35
C VAL A 500 -7.42 5.98 -25.44
N ALA A 501 -6.96 5.21 -26.43
CA ALA A 501 -6.30 5.70 -27.64
C ALA A 501 -6.54 4.70 -28.80
N PRO A 502 -6.34 5.09 -30.07
CA PRO A 502 -6.42 4.18 -31.21
C PRO A 502 -5.68 2.86 -30.97
N GLN A 503 -6.41 1.74 -31.05
CA GLN A 503 -5.92 0.36 -30.82
C GLN A 503 -5.49 0.01 -29.39
N ILE A 504 -5.68 0.91 -28.41
CA ILE A 504 -5.27 0.71 -27.02
C ILE A 504 -6.52 0.52 -26.15
N ASN A 505 -6.68 -0.68 -25.59
CA ASN A 505 -7.79 -1.04 -24.70
C ASN A 505 -7.31 -1.10 -23.24
N ALA A 506 -7.87 -0.25 -22.39
CA ALA A 506 -7.67 -0.30 -20.95
C ALA A 506 -8.86 -1.02 -20.30
N HIS A 507 -8.63 -2.22 -19.76
CA HIS A 507 -9.68 -3.03 -19.15
C HIS A 507 -10.17 -2.40 -17.83
N TYR A 508 -11.47 -2.51 -17.54
CA TYR A 508 -12.02 -2.16 -16.23
C TYR A 508 -11.36 -3.02 -15.14
N HIS A 509 -11.14 -2.44 -13.98
CA HIS A 509 -10.53 -3.14 -12.85
C HIS A 509 -10.88 -2.45 -11.53
N GLN A 510 -10.59 -3.12 -10.41
CA GLN A 510 -10.69 -2.51 -9.08
C GLN A 510 -9.29 -2.42 -8.46
N HIS A 511 -9.09 -1.45 -7.57
CA HIS A 511 -7.95 -1.45 -6.64
C HIS A 511 -8.54 -1.60 -5.24
N LEU A 512 -8.31 -2.73 -4.58
CA LEU A 512 -8.84 -3.02 -3.25
C LEU A 512 -7.68 -3.28 -2.28
N PHE A 513 -7.67 -2.57 -1.16
CA PHE A 513 -6.58 -2.47 -0.20
C PHE A 513 -7.04 -2.98 1.16
N SER A 514 -6.16 -3.65 1.90
CA SER A 514 -6.40 -4.09 3.27
C SER A 514 -5.52 -3.30 4.25
N LEU A 515 -6.09 -2.28 4.89
CA LEU A 515 -5.42 -1.54 5.94
C LEU A 515 -5.55 -2.31 7.26
N ARG A 516 -4.42 -2.81 7.79
CA ARG A 516 -4.34 -3.47 9.10
C ARG A 516 -4.22 -2.40 10.18
N VAL A 517 -5.14 -2.43 11.13
CA VAL A 517 -5.14 -1.60 12.33
C VAL A 517 -5.05 -2.50 13.54
N ASP A 518 -4.02 -2.30 14.34
CA ASP A 518 -3.77 -3.00 15.60
C ASP A 518 -3.96 -2.00 16.72
N PRO A 519 -5.19 -1.85 17.24
CA PRO A 519 -5.50 -0.81 18.20
C PRO A 519 -4.99 -1.09 19.61
N MET A 520 -4.74 0.01 20.33
CA MET A 520 -4.49 -0.01 21.76
C MET A 520 -5.01 1.30 22.39
N VAL A 521 -6.24 1.68 22.02
CA VAL A 521 -6.85 2.94 22.43
C VAL A 521 -6.92 2.98 23.96
N ASP A 522 -6.18 3.88 24.59
CA ASP A 522 -6.03 3.99 26.06
C ASP A 522 -5.61 2.67 26.77
N GLY A 523 -5.12 1.67 26.03
CA GLY A 523 -4.73 0.34 26.51
C GLY A 523 -5.10 -0.76 25.51
N LEU A 524 -4.62 -1.99 25.74
CA LEU A 524 -4.75 -3.12 24.79
C LEU A 524 -6.18 -3.65 24.65
N ASN A 525 -6.99 -3.60 25.72
CA ASN A 525 -8.32 -4.21 25.71
C ASN A 525 -9.33 -3.25 25.08
N ASN A 526 -9.68 -3.50 23.82
CA ASN A 526 -10.57 -2.65 23.04
C ASN A 526 -11.81 -3.43 22.56
N SER A 527 -12.84 -2.70 22.16
CA SER A 527 -14.02 -3.23 21.48
C SER A 527 -14.32 -2.40 20.23
N VAL A 528 -15.00 -3.00 19.26
CA VAL A 528 -15.58 -2.27 18.13
C VAL A 528 -17.08 -2.12 18.32
N ILE A 529 -17.56 -0.87 18.23
CA ILE A 529 -18.99 -0.57 18.22
C ILE A 529 -19.39 -0.15 16.80
N GLU A 530 -20.36 -0.87 16.23
CA GLU A 530 -21.07 -0.50 15.02
C GLU A 530 -22.23 0.44 15.37
N SER A 531 -22.45 1.46 14.56
CA SER A 531 -23.46 2.50 14.76
C SER A 531 -24.19 2.78 13.46
N ASP A 532 -25.51 2.60 13.47
CA ASP A 532 -26.40 2.92 12.36
C ASP A 532 -27.20 4.18 12.70
N VAL A 533 -27.27 5.14 11.76
CA VAL A 533 -28.02 6.39 11.90
C VAL A 533 -29.37 6.22 11.22
N ILE A 534 -30.44 6.20 12.01
CA ILE A 534 -31.79 5.89 11.50
C ILE A 534 -32.81 6.95 11.92
N PRO A 535 -33.85 7.22 11.11
CA PRO A 535 -35.02 7.97 11.57
C PRO A 535 -35.60 7.32 12.83
N LEU A 536 -36.21 8.12 13.72
CA LEU A 536 -36.78 7.59 14.96
C LEU A 536 -37.83 6.50 14.63
N PRO A 537 -37.61 5.22 15.00
CA PRO A 537 -38.49 4.14 14.60
C PRO A 537 -39.90 4.30 15.20
N ASN A 538 -40.93 3.92 14.44
CA ASN A 538 -42.33 3.95 14.85
C ASN A 538 -42.86 5.35 15.25
N ALA A 539 -42.20 6.44 14.85
CA ALA A 539 -42.59 7.81 15.15
C ALA A 539 -42.81 8.62 13.85
N PRO A 540 -43.94 8.43 13.14
CA PRO A 540 -44.23 9.17 11.91
C PRO A 540 -44.45 10.66 12.20
N THR A 541 -44.35 11.49 11.17
CA THR A 541 -44.70 12.91 11.25
C THR A 541 -46.12 13.08 11.80
N GLY A 542 -46.28 13.97 12.79
CA GLY A 542 -47.52 14.20 13.51
C GLY A 542 -47.73 13.34 14.76
N SER A 543 -46.86 12.36 15.02
CA SER A 543 -46.86 11.61 16.30
C SER A 543 -46.47 12.49 17.49
N VAL A 544 -46.75 12.03 18.71
CA VAL A 544 -46.34 12.73 19.95
C VAL A 544 -44.81 12.72 20.07
N GLU A 545 -44.18 11.63 19.64
CA GLU A 545 -42.75 11.39 19.73
C GLU A 545 -41.96 12.15 18.66
N ASN A 546 -42.56 12.43 17.49
CA ASN A 546 -41.89 13.08 16.36
C ASN A 546 -42.83 13.95 15.52
N PHE A 547 -43.50 14.92 16.15
CA PHE A 547 -44.53 15.74 15.50
C PHE A 547 -44.06 16.38 14.19
N ALA A 548 -42.84 16.93 14.16
CA ALA A 548 -42.28 17.57 12.97
C ALA A 548 -41.56 16.61 12.00
N GLY A 549 -41.42 15.32 12.35
CA GLY A 549 -40.80 14.31 11.48
C GLY A 549 -39.27 14.41 11.36
N ASN A 550 -38.61 15.23 12.17
CA ASN A 550 -37.18 15.53 12.05
C ASN A 550 -36.27 14.61 12.90
N ALA A 551 -36.83 13.79 13.79
CA ALA A 551 -36.05 12.99 14.72
C ALA A 551 -35.33 11.82 14.04
N PHE A 552 -34.06 11.64 14.40
CA PHE A 552 -33.24 10.47 14.09
C PHE A 552 -32.43 10.08 15.34
N ILE A 553 -31.96 8.84 15.37
CA ILE A 553 -31.20 8.27 16.48
C ILE A 553 -29.98 7.51 15.95
N VAL A 554 -29.07 7.17 16.85
CA VAL A 554 -27.98 6.23 16.60
C VAL A 554 -28.32 4.92 17.29
N GLN A 555 -28.39 3.84 16.53
CA GLN A 555 -28.53 2.49 17.05
C GLN A 555 -27.16 1.82 17.08
N GLU A 556 -26.77 1.28 18.24
CA GLU A 556 -25.42 0.77 18.45
C GLU A 556 -25.40 -0.73 18.72
N LYS A 557 -24.39 -1.41 18.19
CA LYS A 557 -24.09 -2.81 18.43
C LYS A 557 -22.59 -2.99 18.69
N THR A 558 -22.22 -3.49 19.86
CA THR A 558 -20.85 -3.96 20.10
C THR A 558 -20.64 -5.31 19.41
N LEU A 559 -19.53 -5.44 18.67
CA LEU A 559 -19.08 -6.72 18.11
C LEU A 559 -18.32 -7.49 19.19
N LYS A 560 -18.70 -8.74 19.42
CA LYS A 560 -18.30 -9.58 20.55
C LYS A 560 -17.54 -10.83 20.15
N VAL A 561 -17.83 -11.42 19.00
CA VAL A 561 -17.12 -12.63 18.53
C VAL A 561 -16.62 -12.53 17.09
N ALA A 562 -15.53 -13.23 16.76
CA ALA A 562 -14.86 -13.11 15.46
C ALA A 562 -15.78 -13.37 14.24
N ASN A 563 -16.68 -14.35 14.33
CA ASN A 563 -17.63 -14.67 13.25
C ASN A 563 -18.74 -13.64 13.02
N GLU A 564 -18.92 -12.66 13.92
CA GLU A 564 -19.73 -11.47 13.65
C GLU A 564 -18.90 -10.23 13.30
N GLY A 565 -17.57 -10.32 13.40
CA GLY A 565 -16.62 -9.22 13.15
C GLY A 565 -16.47 -8.85 11.68
N ALA A 566 -16.98 -9.66 10.76
CA ALA A 566 -16.97 -9.42 9.32
C ALA A 566 -18.20 -8.59 8.91
N ARG A 567 -18.02 -7.31 8.58
CA ARG A 567 -19.11 -6.33 8.37
C ARG A 567 -19.02 -5.64 7.00
N ASP A 568 -20.19 -5.37 6.44
CA ASP A 568 -20.34 -4.51 5.26
C ASP A 568 -20.69 -3.08 5.70
N PHE A 569 -20.16 -2.09 4.97
CA PHE A 569 -20.63 -0.72 5.06
C PHE A 569 -22.04 -0.61 4.48
N ASP A 570 -22.89 0.19 5.12
CA ASP A 570 -24.25 0.47 4.66
C ASP A 570 -24.41 1.98 4.46
N TYR A 571 -24.60 2.40 3.21
CA TYR A 571 -24.73 3.80 2.83
C TYR A 571 -26.06 4.41 3.28
N GLU A 572 -27.13 3.62 3.31
CA GLU A 572 -28.47 4.08 3.69
C GLU A 572 -28.57 4.32 5.19
N LEU A 573 -27.89 3.48 5.98
CA LEU A 573 -27.81 3.61 7.43
C LEU A 573 -26.70 4.57 7.89
N ASP A 574 -25.91 5.11 6.94
CA ASP A 574 -24.67 5.84 7.21
C ASP A 574 -23.80 5.11 8.26
N ARG A 575 -23.68 3.79 8.11
CA ARG A 575 -23.06 2.90 9.12
C ARG A 575 -21.66 3.36 9.47
N ARG A 576 -21.34 3.35 10.76
CA ARG A 576 -20.03 3.75 11.29
C ARG A 576 -19.49 2.71 12.25
N TRP A 577 -18.16 2.67 12.37
CA TRP A 577 -17.49 1.91 13.40
C TRP A 577 -16.62 2.81 14.26
N ARG A 578 -16.51 2.46 15.53
CA ARG A 578 -15.55 3.08 16.44
C ARG A 578 -14.86 2.04 17.30
N ILE A 579 -13.57 2.23 17.49
CA ILE A 579 -12.74 1.46 18.40
C ILE A 579 -12.79 2.15 19.76
N VAL A 580 -13.15 1.45 20.82
CA VAL A 580 -13.33 2.03 22.15
C VAL A 580 -12.60 1.22 23.22
N ASN A 581 -12.26 1.88 24.32
CA ASN A 581 -11.78 1.22 25.53
C ASN A 581 -12.80 1.35 26.66
N PRO A 582 -13.51 0.27 27.02
CA PRO A 582 -14.59 0.34 28.00
C PRO A 582 -14.10 0.46 29.45
N ALA A 583 -12.79 0.33 29.72
CA ALA A 583 -12.24 0.46 31.06
C ALA A 583 -12.18 1.93 31.56
N ARG A 584 -12.47 2.91 30.69
CA ARG A 584 -12.63 4.32 31.05
C ARG A 584 -13.97 4.85 30.59
N THR A 585 -14.43 5.88 31.28
CA THR A 585 -15.66 6.59 30.94
C THR A 585 -15.36 8.07 30.87
N HIS A 586 -15.73 8.69 29.76
CA HIS A 586 -15.56 10.12 29.57
C HIS A 586 -16.51 10.89 30.48
N TYR A 587 -15.96 11.83 31.25
CA TYR A 587 -16.66 12.48 32.37
C TYR A 587 -17.96 13.20 31.97
N SER A 588 -18.04 13.73 30.75
CA SER A 588 -19.18 14.54 30.28
C SER A 588 -20.15 13.77 29.40
N SER A 589 -19.64 12.93 28.49
CA SER A 589 -20.50 12.21 27.52
C SER A 589 -20.98 10.88 28.07
N GLY A 590 -20.35 10.35 29.12
CA GLY A 590 -20.63 9.01 29.64
C GLY A 590 -20.20 7.87 28.70
N ALA A 591 -19.60 8.18 27.55
CA ALA A 591 -19.14 7.20 26.58
C ALA A 591 -17.72 6.72 26.91
N ALA A 592 -17.39 5.52 26.44
CA ALA A 592 -16.00 5.05 26.43
C ALA A 592 -15.14 5.92 25.49
N PRO A 593 -13.89 6.25 25.85
CA PRO A 593 -12.97 6.92 24.94
C PRO A 593 -12.71 6.04 23.71
N GLY A 594 -12.68 6.66 22.53
CA GLY A 594 -12.54 5.91 21.29
C GLY A 594 -12.06 6.71 20.09
N TYR A 595 -11.87 6.00 18.99
CA TYR A 595 -11.57 6.54 17.66
C TYR A 595 -12.60 6.05 16.64
N VAL A 596 -13.27 6.98 15.96
CA VAL A 596 -14.23 6.71 14.88
C VAL A 596 -13.48 6.46 13.59
N ILE A 597 -13.87 5.41 12.86
CA ILE A 597 -13.31 5.06 11.55
C ILE A 597 -14.17 5.69 10.46
N GLY A 598 -13.65 6.71 9.79
CA GLY A 598 -14.29 7.37 8.65
C GLY A 598 -13.79 6.79 7.33
N MET A 599 -14.65 6.02 6.64
CA MET A 599 -14.29 5.34 5.38
C MET A 599 -15.36 5.41 4.27
N LYS A 600 -16.40 6.24 4.45
CA LYS A 600 -17.52 6.37 3.50
C LYS A 600 -17.08 6.61 2.06
N GLY A 601 -16.03 7.40 1.84
CA GLY A 601 -15.53 7.72 0.50
C GLY A 601 -14.71 6.62 -0.18
N GLY A 602 -14.30 5.58 0.55
CA GLY A 602 -13.46 4.49 0.04
C GLY A 602 -14.07 3.10 0.22
N ALA A 603 -15.28 2.97 0.76
CA ALA A 603 -15.95 1.70 0.97
C ALA A 603 -16.41 1.09 -0.37
N THR A 604 -15.59 0.25 -0.98
CA THR A 604 -15.84 -0.36 -2.29
C THR A 604 -16.06 -1.86 -2.17
N LYS A 605 -17.14 -2.36 -2.79
CA LYS A 605 -17.47 -3.79 -2.82
C LYS A 605 -16.68 -4.50 -3.92
N LEU A 606 -16.15 -5.69 -3.64
CA LEU A 606 -15.59 -6.58 -4.65
C LEU A 606 -16.68 -7.01 -5.65
N LEU A 607 -16.40 -6.82 -6.94
CA LEU A 607 -17.30 -7.17 -8.05
C LEU A 607 -17.06 -8.60 -8.57
N ALA A 608 -15.88 -9.16 -8.37
CA ALA A 608 -15.62 -10.56 -8.68
C ALA A 608 -16.61 -11.45 -7.93
N ARG A 609 -17.12 -12.48 -8.61
CA ARG A 609 -18.07 -13.41 -8.00
C ARG A 609 -17.41 -14.15 -6.83
N PRO A 610 -18.16 -14.54 -5.78
CA PRO A 610 -17.60 -15.28 -4.64
C PRO A 610 -16.88 -16.58 -5.00
N ASP A 611 -17.28 -17.24 -6.08
CA ASP A 611 -16.67 -18.48 -6.62
C ASP A 611 -15.53 -18.21 -7.62
N GLY A 612 -15.26 -16.95 -7.97
CA GLY A 612 -14.19 -16.53 -8.87
C GLY A 612 -12.80 -16.65 -8.26
N TRP A 613 -11.77 -16.75 -9.11
CA TRP A 613 -10.37 -16.94 -8.69
C TRP A 613 -9.85 -15.83 -7.78
N ALA A 614 -10.17 -14.56 -8.10
CA ALA A 614 -9.77 -13.42 -7.29
C ALA A 614 -10.45 -13.42 -5.91
N ALA A 615 -11.77 -13.60 -5.86
CA ALA A 615 -12.53 -13.55 -4.59
C ALA A 615 -12.15 -14.68 -3.62
N ARG A 616 -11.90 -15.89 -4.14
CA ARG A 616 -11.45 -17.03 -3.33
C ARG A 616 -10.08 -16.79 -2.68
N ARG A 617 -9.16 -16.08 -3.35
CA ARG A 617 -7.83 -15.77 -2.79
C ARG A 617 -7.84 -14.48 -1.94
N ALA A 618 -8.74 -13.55 -2.23
CA ALA A 618 -8.85 -12.24 -1.57
C ALA A 618 -10.04 -12.18 -0.61
N ALA A 619 -10.12 -13.09 0.36
CA ALA A 619 -11.21 -13.11 1.33
C ALA A 619 -11.41 -11.73 2.00
N PHE A 620 -10.32 -11.01 2.28
CA PHE A 620 -10.35 -9.67 2.86
C PHE A 620 -11.20 -8.67 2.09
N ALA A 621 -11.21 -8.77 0.75
CA ALA A 621 -11.93 -7.85 -0.12
C ALA A 621 -13.45 -8.08 -0.12
N THR A 622 -13.94 -9.16 0.50
CA THR A 622 -15.36 -9.53 0.49
C THR A 622 -16.21 -8.79 1.52
N LYS A 623 -15.57 -8.11 2.48
CA LYS A 623 -16.20 -7.28 3.52
C LYS A 623 -15.43 -5.99 3.71
N THR A 624 -16.09 -4.96 4.20
CA THR A 624 -15.47 -3.65 4.46
C THR A 624 -14.65 -3.65 5.75
N LEU A 625 -15.11 -4.34 6.79
CA LEU A 625 -14.44 -4.44 8.08
C LEU A 625 -14.33 -5.91 8.50
N TRP A 626 -13.17 -6.28 9.03
CA TRP A 626 -12.95 -7.52 9.77
C TRP A 626 -12.44 -7.17 11.15
N VAL A 627 -13.02 -7.76 12.19
CA VAL A 627 -12.54 -7.67 13.58
C VAL A 627 -12.19 -9.07 14.07
N LEU A 628 -10.95 -9.24 14.51
CA LEU A 628 -10.37 -10.53 14.90
C LEU A 628 -9.68 -10.43 16.26
N PRO A 629 -9.55 -11.52 17.03
CA PRO A 629 -8.69 -11.53 18.20
C PRO A 629 -7.23 -11.45 17.78
N ASP A 630 -6.45 -10.61 18.48
CA ASP A 630 -4.99 -10.64 18.35
C ASP A 630 -4.39 -11.66 19.31
N LYS A 631 -3.95 -12.79 18.76
CA LYS A 631 -3.25 -13.84 19.50
C LYS A 631 -1.91 -14.07 18.87
N GLU A 632 -0.86 -13.57 19.53
CA GLU A 632 0.52 -13.72 19.08
C GLU A 632 0.97 -15.19 19.21
N GLY A 633 1.52 -15.73 18.13
CA GLY A 633 2.24 -17.00 18.11
C GLY A 633 3.76 -16.82 18.27
N PRO A 634 4.56 -17.88 18.07
CA PRO A 634 6.02 -17.83 18.19
C PRO A 634 6.71 -16.84 17.24
N ASN A 635 6.04 -16.47 16.14
CA ASN A 635 6.57 -15.57 15.10
C ASN A 635 5.76 -14.26 14.99
N GLY A 636 4.98 -13.90 16.02
CA GLY A 636 4.18 -12.68 16.07
C GLY A 636 2.68 -12.91 15.86
N GLY A 637 1.94 -11.81 15.68
CA GLY A 637 0.50 -11.81 15.46
C GLY A 637 0.07 -12.06 14.00
N LYS A 638 -1.24 -11.98 13.74
CA LYS A 638 -1.80 -12.13 12.39
C LYS A 638 -1.53 -10.86 11.57
N VAL A 639 -0.85 -11.01 10.41
CA VAL A 639 -0.44 -9.87 9.57
C VAL A 639 -1.05 -9.93 8.16
N TRP A 640 -1.01 -11.09 7.50
CA TRP A 640 -1.28 -11.21 6.05
C TRP A 640 -2.71 -11.67 5.75
N PRO A 641 -3.63 -10.76 5.36
CA PRO A 641 -5.05 -11.11 5.25
C PRO A 641 -5.39 -12.01 4.06
N ALA A 642 -4.46 -12.19 3.11
CA ALA A 642 -4.52 -13.18 2.02
C ALA A 642 -3.47 -14.31 2.17
N GLY A 643 -2.88 -14.46 3.36
CA GLY A 643 -1.83 -15.44 3.66
C GLY A 643 -0.40 -14.98 3.37
N LYS A 644 0.57 -15.66 4.01
CA LYS A 644 2.01 -15.32 3.89
C LYS A 644 2.55 -15.55 2.49
N TYR A 645 2.18 -16.63 1.82
CA TYR A 645 2.69 -16.99 0.49
C TYR A 645 1.55 -16.94 -0.52
N VAL A 646 1.46 -15.86 -1.29
CA VAL A 646 0.32 -15.55 -2.18
C VAL A 646 0.50 -16.04 -3.63
N PRO A 647 1.69 -15.97 -4.26
CA PRO A 647 1.86 -16.43 -5.63
C PRO A 647 1.33 -17.85 -5.85
N GLN A 648 0.57 -18.04 -6.93
CA GLN A 648 0.02 -19.34 -7.36
C GLN A 648 -0.93 -20.06 -6.38
N THR A 649 -1.36 -19.41 -5.30
CA THR A 649 -2.40 -19.98 -4.44
C THR A 649 -3.65 -20.25 -5.26
N ARG A 650 -4.25 -21.43 -5.08
CA ARG A 650 -5.45 -21.85 -5.82
C ARG A 650 -6.74 -21.64 -5.04
N GLU A 651 -6.63 -21.68 -3.72
CA GLU A 651 -7.72 -21.52 -2.77
C GLU A 651 -7.33 -20.48 -1.71
N GLU A 652 -8.28 -20.05 -0.91
CA GLU A 652 -8.04 -19.25 0.28
C GLU A 652 -7.06 -19.98 1.21
N PRO A 653 -5.92 -19.36 1.59
CA PRO A 653 -5.05 -19.94 2.61
C PRO A 653 -5.76 -20.07 3.96
N GLU A 654 -5.51 -21.13 4.72
CA GLU A 654 -6.09 -21.31 6.05
C GLU A 654 -5.66 -20.19 7.01
N ASP A 655 -4.39 -19.79 6.93
CA ASP A 655 -3.83 -18.65 7.66
C ASP A 655 -4.10 -17.34 6.91
N SER A 656 -5.37 -16.93 6.87
CA SER A 656 -5.83 -15.70 6.24
C SER A 656 -7.07 -15.16 6.95
N VAL A 657 -7.53 -13.97 6.58
CA VAL A 657 -8.60 -13.28 7.33
C VAL A 657 -9.91 -14.05 7.37
N GLY A 658 -10.30 -14.74 6.28
CA GLY A 658 -11.52 -15.54 6.28
C GLY A 658 -11.36 -16.82 7.09
N GLY A 659 -10.17 -17.41 7.14
CA GLY A 659 -9.82 -18.47 8.09
C GLY A 659 -9.94 -18.02 9.55
N TRP A 660 -9.32 -16.90 9.88
CA TRP A 660 -9.30 -16.34 11.23
C TRP A 660 -10.68 -15.87 11.73
N SER A 661 -11.60 -15.53 10.83
CA SER A 661 -12.93 -15.02 11.20
C SER A 661 -13.97 -16.11 11.48
N ARG A 662 -13.71 -17.38 11.20
CA ARG A 662 -14.74 -18.45 11.32
C ARG A 662 -15.13 -18.79 12.77
N GLY A 663 -14.29 -18.47 13.75
CA GLY A 663 -14.48 -18.85 15.15
C GLY A 663 -15.44 -17.95 15.94
N ALA A 664 -15.88 -18.44 17.10
CA ALA A 664 -16.61 -17.65 18.10
C ALA A 664 -15.67 -17.07 19.18
N GLU A 665 -14.42 -16.79 18.83
CA GLU A 665 -13.43 -16.21 19.75
C GLU A 665 -13.83 -14.79 20.14
N ASN A 666 -13.56 -14.41 21.39
CA ASN A 666 -13.92 -13.09 21.93
C ASN A 666 -13.18 -11.95 21.21
N ILE A 667 -13.88 -10.87 20.92
CA ILE A 667 -13.36 -9.58 20.39
C ILE A 667 -13.99 -8.37 21.12
N GLU A 668 -14.70 -8.58 22.24
CA GLU A 668 -15.19 -7.52 23.12
C GLU A 668 -14.25 -7.37 24.31
N ASN A 669 -13.74 -6.15 24.51
CA ASN A 669 -12.83 -5.78 25.61
C ASN A 669 -11.60 -6.68 25.68
N ASP A 670 -10.95 -6.88 24.53
CA ASP A 670 -9.81 -7.78 24.34
C ASP A 670 -8.77 -7.15 23.42
N ASP A 671 -7.61 -7.78 23.28
CA ASP A 671 -6.63 -7.40 22.25
C ASP A 671 -7.15 -7.87 20.87
N ILE A 672 -7.36 -6.92 19.96
CA ILE A 672 -8.05 -7.14 18.69
C ILE A 672 -7.24 -6.63 17.51
N LEU A 673 -7.53 -7.14 16.33
CA LEU A 673 -7.04 -6.66 15.04
C LEU A 673 -8.20 -6.29 14.15
N LEU A 674 -8.03 -5.20 13.40
CA LEU A 674 -8.95 -4.80 12.35
C LEU A 674 -8.25 -4.88 10.99
N PHE A 675 -8.97 -5.37 10.00
CA PHE A 675 -8.61 -5.22 8.59
C PHE A 675 -9.71 -4.43 7.89
N LEU A 676 -9.35 -3.26 7.35
CA LEU A 676 -10.27 -2.36 6.67
C LEU A 676 -10.06 -2.48 5.17
N THR A 677 -11.11 -2.86 4.44
CA THR A 677 -11.09 -2.91 2.98
C THR A 677 -11.50 -1.57 2.40
N ILE A 678 -10.59 -0.95 1.68
CA ILE A 678 -10.74 0.36 1.05
C ILE A 678 -10.45 0.18 -0.44
N GLY A 679 -11.10 0.91 -1.33
CA GLY A 679 -10.76 0.80 -2.74
C GLY A 679 -11.53 1.68 -3.68
N THR A 680 -11.28 1.49 -4.97
CA THR A 680 -11.97 2.14 -6.08
C THR A 680 -12.29 1.13 -7.18
N THR A 681 -13.35 1.40 -7.95
CA THR A 681 -13.65 0.69 -9.20
C THR A 681 -13.28 1.61 -10.34
N HIS A 682 -12.18 1.29 -11.02
CA HIS A 682 -11.64 2.12 -12.09
C HIS A 682 -12.27 1.74 -13.42
N ILE A 683 -13.05 2.68 -13.97
CA ILE A 683 -13.51 2.69 -15.35
C ILE A 683 -12.58 3.67 -16.09
N PRO A 684 -11.53 3.18 -16.78
CA PRO A 684 -10.52 4.06 -17.36
C PRO A 684 -11.12 5.04 -18.36
N ARG A 685 -10.52 6.22 -18.47
CA ARG A 685 -10.95 7.27 -19.40
C ARG A 685 -9.79 7.72 -20.28
N PRO A 686 -10.04 8.34 -21.45
CA PRO A 686 -8.98 8.94 -22.25
C PRO A 686 -8.12 9.95 -21.48
N GLU A 687 -8.67 10.66 -20.48
CA GLU A 687 -7.93 11.58 -19.62
C GLU A 687 -6.93 10.89 -18.68
N ASP A 688 -7.04 9.57 -18.51
CA ASP A 688 -6.11 8.76 -17.72
C ASP A 688 -4.90 8.31 -18.59
N TRP A 689 -4.84 8.73 -19.87
CA TRP A 689 -3.82 8.36 -20.85
C TRP A 689 -3.07 9.60 -21.38
N PRO A 690 -1.76 9.55 -21.64
CA PRO A 690 -0.84 8.40 -21.48
C PRO A 690 -0.31 8.18 -20.06
N VAL A 691 -0.53 9.12 -19.15
CA VAL A 691 -0.21 9.00 -17.72
C VAL A 691 -1.38 9.55 -16.91
N MET A 692 -1.82 8.78 -15.92
CA MET A 692 -3.04 9.00 -15.18
C MET A 692 -2.86 10.11 -14.11
N PRO A 693 -3.71 11.14 -14.10
CA PRO A 693 -3.79 12.07 -12.97
C PRO A 693 -4.14 11.34 -11.68
N VAL A 694 -3.65 11.83 -10.54
CA VAL A 694 -3.84 11.17 -9.25
C VAL A 694 -5.32 11.00 -8.88
N ASP A 695 -5.71 9.78 -8.48
CA ASP A 695 -6.94 9.50 -7.72
C ASP A 695 -6.64 9.32 -6.23
N HIS A 696 -7.54 9.74 -5.35
CA HIS A 696 -7.32 9.82 -3.90
C HIS A 696 -8.32 8.96 -3.12
N LEU A 697 -7.82 8.04 -2.31
CA LEU A 697 -8.63 7.27 -1.34
C LEU A 697 -8.17 7.59 0.07
N ARG A 698 -9.12 7.74 1.01
CA ARG A 698 -8.83 8.19 2.38
C ARG A 698 -9.59 7.38 3.41
N VAL A 699 -8.91 7.04 4.50
CA VAL A 699 -9.52 6.60 5.76
C VAL A 699 -9.05 7.49 6.88
N THR A 700 -9.97 7.89 7.75
CA THR A 700 -9.69 8.75 8.90
C THR A 700 -9.99 8.02 10.20
N PHE A 701 -9.19 8.28 11.23
CA PHE A 701 -9.44 7.89 12.60
C PHE A 701 -9.55 9.16 13.43
N LYS A 702 -10.75 9.45 13.95
CA LYS A 702 -11.02 10.69 14.69
C LYS A 702 -11.32 10.40 16.16
N PRO A 703 -10.70 11.12 17.11
CA PRO A 703 -10.98 10.90 18.53
C PRO A 703 -12.44 11.26 18.85
N GLN A 704 -13.14 10.37 19.55
CA GLN A 704 -14.48 10.60 20.08
C GLN A 704 -14.50 10.25 21.57
N SER A 705 -14.80 11.23 22.42
CA SER A 705 -14.73 11.08 23.88
C SER A 705 -13.36 10.65 24.43
N PHE A 706 -12.30 10.67 23.60
CA PHE A 706 -10.94 10.36 24.01
C PHE A 706 -10.38 11.50 24.87
N PHE A 707 -10.43 12.73 24.39
CA PHE A 707 -10.02 13.94 25.11
C PHE A 707 -11.19 14.59 25.85
N LYS A 708 -10.89 15.36 26.90
CA LYS A 708 -11.91 16.12 27.67
C LYS A 708 -12.57 17.24 26.87
N MET A 709 -11.83 17.81 25.94
CA MET A 709 -12.24 18.91 25.05
C MET A 709 -11.36 18.87 23.81
N ASN A 710 -11.51 19.83 22.89
CA ASN A 710 -10.63 19.95 21.73
C ASN A 710 -9.14 19.97 22.17
N PRO A 711 -8.32 18.99 21.79
CA PRO A 711 -6.93 18.86 22.24
C PRO A 711 -5.97 19.87 21.58
N SER A 712 -6.48 20.67 20.63
CA SER A 712 -5.73 21.67 19.86
C SER A 712 -5.93 23.11 20.32
N LEU A 713 -6.59 23.34 21.46
CA LEU A 713 -6.82 24.69 21.99
C LEU A 713 -5.53 25.39 22.45
N ASP A 714 -4.45 24.65 22.65
CA ASP A 714 -3.12 25.16 22.97
C ASP A 714 -2.24 25.39 21.74
N VAL A 715 -2.74 25.13 20.53
CA VAL A 715 -2.07 25.51 19.29
C VAL A 715 -2.09 27.03 19.17
N PRO A 716 -0.93 27.71 19.05
CA PRO A 716 -0.87 29.16 19.00
C PRO A 716 -1.69 29.75 17.86
N THR A 717 -2.43 30.81 18.16
CA THR A 717 -3.10 31.63 17.15
C THR A 717 -2.13 32.69 16.64
N ALA A 718 -1.66 32.58 15.41
CA ALA A 718 -0.71 33.52 14.83
C ALA A 718 -1.17 34.02 13.45
N LYS A 719 -1.05 35.33 13.23
CA LYS A 719 -1.07 35.93 11.89
C LYS A 719 0.32 35.74 11.29
N ASP A 720 0.43 34.99 10.19
CA ASP A 720 1.69 34.88 9.47
C ASP A 720 2.04 36.24 8.83
N PRO A 721 3.17 36.88 9.20
CA PRO A 721 3.56 38.17 8.66
C PRO A 721 3.90 38.14 7.16
N HIS A 722 4.12 36.95 6.56
CA HIS A 722 4.38 36.81 5.13
C HIS A 722 3.10 36.71 4.29
N SER A 723 1.94 36.49 4.91
CA SER A 723 0.66 36.49 4.22
C SER A 723 0.26 37.92 3.83
N LYS A 724 0.08 38.16 2.53
CA LYS A 724 -0.30 39.47 1.96
C LYS A 724 -1.43 39.32 0.93
N ALA A 725 -2.16 40.40 0.67
CA ALA A 725 -3.17 40.43 -0.39
C ALA A 725 -2.54 40.13 -1.76
N ALA A 726 -3.24 39.34 -2.58
CA ALA A 726 -2.78 38.98 -3.93
C ALA A 726 -2.85 40.16 -4.91
N PHE A 727 -3.74 41.12 -4.63
CA PHE A 727 -3.95 42.33 -5.41
C PHE A 727 -3.99 43.52 -4.45
N ASP A 728 -3.34 44.61 -4.82
CA ASP A 728 -3.41 45.87 -4.10
C ASP A 728 -4.69 46.60 -4.54
N ASP A 729 -5.75 46.42 -3.79
CA ASP A 729 -7.06 47.05 -4.00
C ASP A 729 -7.18 48.38 -3.25
N GLY A 730 -6.09 48.92 -2.69
CA GLY A 730 -6.09 50.17 -1.92
C GLY A 730 -6.88 50.11 -0.61
N VAL A 731 -7.40 48.93 -0.24
CA VAL A 731 -8.10 48.68 1.03
C VAL A 731 -7.11 48.07 2.03
N HIS A 732 -6.06 48.82 2.36
CA HIS A 732 -5.07 48.36 3.33
C HIS A 732 -5.56 48.49 4.78
N ASP A 733 -5.53 47.36 5.49
CA ASP A 733 -5.30 47.22 6.95
C ASP A 733 -6.32 47.81 7.95
N GLN A 734 -7.58 48.06 7.57
CA GLN A 734 -8.63 48.43 8.54
C GLN A 734 -9.81 47.45 8.60
N HIS A 735 -9.57 46.14 8.49
CA HIS A 735 -10.57 45.16 8.95
C HIS A 735 -10.51 44.99 10.47
N GLN A 736 -10.57 46.11 11.17
CA GLN A 736 -11.01 46.13 12.55
C GLN A 736 -12.52 45.86 12.54
N ASN A 737 -12.97 44.98 13.43
CA ASN A 737 -14.38 44.91 13.77
C ASN A 737 -14.85 46.33 14.17
N GLY A 738 -15.83 46.89 13.44
CA GLY A 738 -16.33 48.25 13.64
C GLY A 738 -16.99 48.53 15.00
N ALA A 739 -17.11 47.52 15.87
CA ALA A 739 -17.63 47.61 17.22
C ALA A 739 -16.57 47.51 18.33
N ASN A 740 -15.35 47.03 18.07
CA ASN A 740 -14.29 46.93 19.10
C ASN A 740 -12.84 47.19 18.66
N GLY A 741 -12.58 47.51 17.39
CA GLY A 741 -11.21 47.80 16.94
C GLY A 741 -10.29 46.56 16.84
N GLY A 742 -10.78 45.35 17.16
CA GLY A 742 -9.96 44.14 17.25
C GLY A 742 -9.78 43.40 15.92
N THR A 743 -8.59 42.86 15.68
CA THR A 743 -8.29 41.98 14.54
C THR A 743 -8.61 40.52 14.86
N CYS A 744 -9.01 39.73 13.85
CA CYS A 744 -9.32 38.29 13.98
C CYS A 744 -8.20 37.42 14.59
N CYS A 745 -6.95 37.89 14.53
CA CYS A 745 -5.77 37.20 15.07
C CYS A 745 -4.99 38.09 16.07
N GLY A 746 -5.64 39.09 16.65
CA GLY A 746 -5.01 39.95 17.67
C GLY A 746 -5.11 39.28 19.05
N ASN A 747 -3.99 39.23 19.76
CA ASN A 747 -3.95 38.79 21.17
C ASN A 747 -4.60 39.81 22.10
#